data_AF-A0A8H7C097-F1
#
_entry.id   AF-A0A8H7C097-F1
#
_cell.length_a   1.000
_cell.length_b   1.000
_cell.length_c   1.000
_cell.angle_alpha   90.00
_cell.angle_beta   90.00
_cell.angle_gamma   90.00
#
_symmetry.space_group_name_H-M   'P 1'
#
loop_
_entity.id
_entity.type
_entity.pdbx_description
1 polymer ?
#
loop_
_entity_poly.entity_id
_entity_poly.type
_entity_poly.pdbx_seq_one_letter_code
_entity_poly.pdbx_strand_id
1 'polypeptide(L)'
;MAERPPPPYTPPAPANVFLYRDNDYESVDAVQYYHKTDKQRRTWRYIAIGVGVVIVATIAVVVGVVVSRQRSSYQTSGIKSESPYANLTRLVTDTTIQNKQRIFVVGDVHGCITEFNRLVDAIQYNPETDQLILAGDLVAKGPDSIGVIRRAKQLGAMCVRGNHDDKVVRLKTFELQRGAKAMLPPNAVMPEGDVMDPLKFNNYHTEISKAMTEDDYNYLASCPMILYLPLLNNSVVVHGGLLPGRELHNQVPYDVMNMRDLDSHGQPSASNNIGESWTSSWNAATNQSMRVYYGHDASRGLKLADYTYGLDSGCVYGRQLSALEVKTKNLTQVQSSAVTYRALVNPPDPSHTVGVAVGEQVYAMEPDPEISMLYTGQAPGQVPYRYVIMDTSKTILDFERFERPGIEQANMTFNEVFGRPWNKLSLFSLPQIYPFEPSDPGLSKLYDDGTIATLHFEGSEADIREMHTNKMEKKLSVSGKLSYIRQSIHSCCRNHDTVEQIGHVEIKIGGHSSRNWAKVPYKLKIDPVTSPQGLFRRWELKLRPGATDPTMLREKLYEDMLQSIGVLAPRGAYVRPNHRYLRETIHGGDPHVRMGEMIQGDAGKGDYAANLGYRGDDESSYDDKVYEVKLDEEDDDDNSSMAMKHLIQFMRFIATYKPETIPDSEEAVNIWQPKIDIVRYIRQLALEWIGGNWDGIQYSGNNFALYRHPDTEQYITIPMDFDYTFGNGLEEDQRHLMTATSWQEFTYGRKTHSYLWEKIKATTYLRRMYENTLKEINERLSNPDILNKRVESLAYLIQHDVSWDRSLERMTVGLTRPWTGDDFLKSIDKGMDDEDELIGLREWIKNKYQAILAGLSQE
;
A
#
# COMPACT_ATOMS: atom_id res chain seq x y z
N MET A 1 -28.23 6.18 68.92
CA MET A 1 -28.23 7.66 68.95
C MET A 1 -27.27 8.15 67.87
N ALA A 2 -27.46 9.37 67.37
CA ALA A 2 -26.58 9.94 66.38
C ALA A 2 -25.24 10.35 67.01
N GLU A 3 -24.17 10.38 66.20
CA GLU A 3 -23.14 11.42 66.33
C GLU A 3 -22.54 11.73 64.95
N ARG A 4 -22.12 12.98 64.76
CA ARG A 4 -21.75 13.60 63.47
C ARG A 4 -20.22 13.70 63.29
N PRO A 5 -19.71 13.78 62.05
CA PRO A 5 -18.28 13.98 61.76
C PRO A 5 -17.81 15.41 62.09
N PRO A 6 -16.50 15.67 62.26
CA PRO A 6 -15.71 16.42 61.24
C PRO A 6 -14.17 16.10 61.27
N PRO A 7 -13.24 16.87 60.62
CA PRO A 7 -13.10 17.12 59.17
C PRO A 7 -11.61 16.91 58.68
N PRO A 8 -10.93 17.72 57.81
CA PRO A 8 -10.04 17.15 56.78
C PRO A 8 -8.53 17.52 56.89
N TYR A 9 -7.69 16.95 56.01
CA TYR A 9 -6.38 17.53 55.68
C TYR A 9 -5.93 17.23 54.23
N THR A 10 -5.10 18.10 53.67
CA THR A 10 -4.74 18.21 52.23
C THR A 10 -3.20 18.28 52.05
N PRO A 11 -2.65 18.21 50.82
CA PRO A 11 -1.58 17.27 50.44
C PRO A 11 -0.14 17.75 50.73
N PRO A 12 0.88 16.99 50.29
CA PRO A 12 1.60 17.50 49.12
C PRO A 12 1.98 16.45 48.05
N ALA A 13 2.15 16.94 46.81
CA ALA A 13 2.91 16.28 45.73
C ALA A 13 4.39 16.79 45.79
N PRO A 14 5.35 16.34 44.94
CA PRO A 14 5.21 15.48 43.76
C PRO A 14 6.32 14.41 43.56
N ALA A 15 6.26 13.78 42.38
CA ALA A 15 7.38 13.23 41.60
C ALA A 15 7.89 11.79 41.88
N ASN A 16 7.63 10.96 40.86
CA ASN A 16 8.59 10.08 40.18
C ASN A 16 8.84 8.64 40.68
N VAL A 17 8.48 7.73 39.76
CA VAL A 17 9.38 6.71 39.16
C VAL A 17 9.37 5.28 39.75
N PHE A 18 8.61 4.44 39.04
CA PHE A 18 8.95 3.07 38.57
C PHE A 18 8.69 1.81 39.43
N LEU A 19 8.28 0.79 38.66
CA LEU A 19 8.35 -0.67 38.85
C LEU A 19 7.22 -1.39 39.62
N TYR A 20 6.53 -2.24 38.85
CA TYR A 20 5.65 -3.32 39.28
C TYR A 20 6.33 -4.26 40.28
N ARG A 21 5.52 -4.83 41.19
CA ARG A 21 5.86 -6.06 41.91
C ARG A 21 4.61 -6.91 42.13
N ASP A 22 4.72 -8.19 41.81
CA ASP A 22 3.68 -9.21 41.98
C ASP A 22 3.39 -9.56 43.45
N ASN A 23 2.36 -10.41 43.62
CA ASN A 23 1.91 -11.13 44.82
C ASN A 23 0.90 -10.35 45.71
N ASP A 24 -0.17 -10.94 46.27
CA ASP A 24 -0.46 -12.36 46.54
C ASP A 24 -1.95 -12.76 46.33
N TYR A 25 -2.19 -14.09 46.37
CA TYR A 25 -3.37 -14.88 46.80
C TYR A 25 -4.54 -14.12 47.50
N GLU A 26 -5.81 -14.58 47.46
CA GLU A 26 -6.26 -15.98 47.62
C GLU A 26 -7.71 -16.23 47.12
N SER A 27 -8.12 -17.51 47.07
CA SER A 27 -9.33 -18.08 46.44
C SER A 27 -10.54 -18.33 47.35
N VAL A 28 -11.77 -18.31 46.80
CA VAL A 28 -12.88 -19.25 47.10
C VAL A 28 -13.78 -19.33 45.83
N ASP A 29 -13.80 -20.43 45.05
CA ASP A 29 -14.70 -21.61 45.13
C ASP A 29 -16.21 -21.30 45.32
N ALA A 30 -17.18 -21.94 44.64
CA ALA A 30 -17.23 -22.93 43.55
C ALA A 30 -18.64 -22.84 42.88
N VAL A 31 -19.02 -23.54 41.78
CA VAL A 31 -19.54 -24.93 41.78
C VAL A 31 -19.94 -25.34 40.34
N GLN A 32 -19.28 -26.39 39.82
CA GLN A 32 -19.81 -27.51 38.99
C GLN A 32 -20.51 -27.26 37.61
N TYR A 33 -20.47 -28.15 36.60
CA TYR A 33 -19.76 -29.43 36.33
C TYR A 33 -19.79 -29.71 34.81
N TYR A 34 -18.74 -30.29 34.22
CA TYR A 34 -18.87 -31.32 33.16
C TYR A 34 -17.54 -32.07 32.94
N HIS A 35 -17.57 -33.40 32.99
CA HIS A 35 -16.37 -34.25 32.88
C HIS A 35 -16.03 -34.64 31.44
N LYS A 36 -14.78 -34.39 31.00
CA LYS A 36 -14.10 -35.20 29.95
C LYS A 36 -12.63 -35.52 30.29
N THR A 37 -12.46 -36.66 30.94
CA THR A 37 -11.34 -37.63 30.82
C THR A 37 -9.88 -37.15 30.76
N ASP A 38 -9.12 -37.61 31.76
CA ASP A 38 -7.67 -37.44 32.02
C ASP A 38 -6.69 -37.93 30.91
N LYS A 39 -7.21 -38.35 29.75
CA LYS A 39 -6.40 -38.92 28.66
C LYS A 39 -5.73 -37.84 27.79
N GLN A 40 -6.36 -36.67 27.63
CA GLN A 40 -5.79 -35.56 26.83
C GLN A 40 -4.66 -34.81 27.55
N ARG A 41 -4.69 -34.65 28.88
CA ARG A 41 -3.59 -34.02 29.65
C ARG A 41 -2.30 -34.85 29.62
N ARG A 42 -2.38 -36.18 29.49
CA ARG A 42 -1.20 -37.03 29.26
C ARG A 42 -0.60 -36.80 27.87
N THR A 43 -1.43 -36.70 26.82
CA THR A 43 -0.95 -36.43 25.45
C THR A 43 -0.20 -35.12 25.34
N TRP A 44 -0.70 -34.03 25.94
CA TRP A 44 0.00 -32.74 25.95
C TRP A 44 1.31 -32.76 26.75
N ARG A 45 1.42 -33.55 27.82
CA ARG A 45 2.71 -33.78 28.51
C ARG A 45 3.73 -34.51 27.64
N TYR A 46 3.31 -35.49 26.83
CA TYR A 46 4.22 -36.14 25.87
C TYR A 46 4.62 -35.21 24.72
N ILE A 47 3.74 -34.30 24.27
CA ILE A 47 4.08 -33.28 23.26
C ILE A 47 5.08 -32.27 23.84
N ALA A 48 4.87 -31.78 25.07
CA ALA A 48 5.82 -30.86 25.73
C ALA A 48 7.19 -31.52 25.98
N ILE A 49 7.23 -32.81 26.37
CA ILE A 49 8.47 -33.58 26.48
C ILE A 49 9.11 -33.79 25.09
N GLY A 50 8.32 -34.05 24.04
CA GLY A 50 8.80 -34.16 22.67
C GLY A 50 9.43 -32.87 22.14
N VAL A 51 8.80 -31.72 22.37
CA VAL A 51 9.35 -30.39 22.03
C VAL A 51 10.62 -30.10 22.84
N GLY A 52 10.65 -30.45 24.13
CA GLY A 52 11.85 -30.34 24.96
C GLY A 52 13.00 -31.22 24.44
N VAL A 53 12.73 -32.46 24.05
CA VAL A 53 13.72 -33.37 23.46
C VAL A 53 14.20 -32.87 22.09
N VAL A 54 13.33 -32.29 21.26
CA VAL A 54 13.73 -31.66 19.99
C VAL A 54 14.60 -30.43 20.25
N ILE A 55 14.25 -29.55 21.19
CA ILE A 55 15.09 -28.39 21.53
C ILE A 55 16.45 -28.81 22.08
N VAL A 56 16.50 -29.81 22.97
CA VAL A 56 17.78 -30.34 23.51
C VAL A 56 18.59 -31.05 22.42
N ALA A 57 17.95 -31.78 21.50
CA ALA A 57 18.62 -32.40 20.36
C ALA A 57 19.12 -31.34 19.35
N THR A 58 18.36 -30.28 19.09
CA THR A 58 18.78 -29.16 18.24
C THR A 58 19.93 -28.39 18.89
N ILE A 59 19.90 -28.14 20.20
CA ILE A 59 21.03 -27.54 20.94
C ILE A 59 22.24 -28.49 20.92
N ALA A 60 22.06 -29.80 21.10
CA ALA A 60 23.15 -30.77 21.02
C ALA A 60 23.74 -30.90 19.60
N VAL A 61 22.93 -30.74 18.55
CA VAL A 61 23.40 -30.68 17.15
C VAL A 61 24.06 -29.35 16.84
N VAL A 62 23.54 -28.21 17.32
CA VAL A 62 24.17 -26.90 17.14
C VAL A 62 25.49 -26.82 17.91
N VAL A 63 25.53 -27.25 19.17
CA VAL A 63 26.78 -27.37 19.94
C VAL A 63 27.70 -28.43 19.33
N GLY A 64 27.17 -29.54 18.83
CA GLY A 64 27.93 -30.55 18.08
C GLY A 64 28.59 -29.99 16.82
N VAL A 65 27.86 -29.17 16.04
CA VAL A 65 28.36 -28.49 14.83
C VAL A 65 29.32 -27.34 15.16
N VAL A 66 29.12 -26.62 16.25
CA VAL A 66 30.00 -25.54 16.71
C VAL A 66 31.30 -26.11 17.29
N VAL A 67 31.25 -27.22 18.04
CA VAL A 67 32.43 -27.88 18.61
C VAL A 67 33.16 -28.74 17.57
N SER A 68 32.46 -29.39 16.62
CA SER A 68 33.14 -30.12 15.53
C SER A 68 33.77 -29.22 14.48
N ARG A 69 33.33 -27.95 14.34
CA ARG A 69 33.96 -26.96 13.45
C ARG A 69 35.15 -26.23 14.07
N GLN A 70 35.48 -26.49 15.34
CA GLN A 70 36.73 -26.04 15.96
C GLN A 70 37.51 -27.18 16.66
N ARG A 71 37.92 -28.19 15.90
CA ARG A 71 39.33 -28.68 15.87
C ARG A 71 39.53 -29.87 14.92
N SER A 72 40.56 -29.74 14.09
CA SER A 72 41.27 -30.83 13.38
C SER A 72 40.60 -31.53 12.20
N SER A 73 40.56 -30.84 11.06
CA SER A 73 40.91 -31.45 9.77
C SER A 73 41.85 -30.53 8.98
N TYR A 74 43.09 -30.42 9.46
CA TYR A 74 44.20 -29.89 8.67
C TYR A 74 44.61 -30.97 7.66
N GLN A 75 44.72 -30.62 6.36
CA GLN A 75 45.14 -31.48 5.23
C GLN A 75 44.15 -32.65 4.93
N THR A 76 43.63 -32.85 3.70
CA THR A 76 43.97 -32.35 2.35
C THR A 76 42.74 -32.19 1.44
N SER A 77 42.92 -31.42 0.35
CA SER A 77 42.13 -31.39 -0.91
C SER A 77 40.62 -31.09 -0.84
N GLY A 78 40.30 -29.83 -1.13
CA GLY A 78 38.95 -29.35 -1.47
C GLY A 78 39.04 -28.00 -2.19
N ILE A 79 39.73 -27.96 -3.34
CA ILE A 79 39.80 -26.74 -4.16
C ILE A 79 38.42 -26.54 -4.78
N LYS A 80 37.67 -25.55 -4.26
CA LYS A 80 36.40 -25.11 -4.86
C LYS A 80 36.64 -24.68 -6.30
N SER A 81 35.79 -25.14 -7.21
CA SER A 81 35.98 -24.98 -8.64
C SER A 81 35.56 -23.60 -9.13
N GLU A 82 36.19 -23.14 -10.21
CA GLU A 82 35.67 -22.02 -11.01
C GLU A 82 34.33 -22.43 -11.65
N SER A 83 33.37 -21.51 -11.73
CA SER A 83 32.07 -21.80 -12.35
C SER A 83 32.25 -22.14 -13.83
N PRO A 84 31.65 -23.22 -14.37
CA PRO A 84 31.72 -23.54 -15.80
C PRO A 84 31.03 -22.48 -16.69
N TYR A 85 30.32 -21.52 -16.07
CA TYR A 85 29.64 -20.41 -16.72
C TYR A 85 30.41 -19.08 -16.64
N ALA A 86 31.60 -19.04 -16.05
CA ALA A 86 32.34 -17.78 -15.79
C ALA A 86 32.78 -17.04 -17.07
N ASN A 87 33.06 -17.76 -18.16
CA ASN A 87 33.58 -17.22 -19.43
C ASN A 87 34.73 -16.20 -19.24
N LEU A 88 35.71 -16.56 -18.42
CA LEU A 88 36.67 -15.61 -17.87
C LEU A 88 38.02 -15.59 -18.61
N THR A 89 38.40 -14.42 -19.13
CA THR A 89 39.79 -14.16 -19.55
C THR A 89 40.62 -13.79 -18.32
N ARG A 90 41.65 -14.58 -17.99
CA ARG A 90 42.41 -14.39 -16.74
C ARG A 90 43.40 -13.22 -16.77
N LEU A 91 44.18 -13.07 -17.84
CA LEU A 91 45.23 -12.05 -17.92
C LEU A 91 45.32 -11.52 -19.34
N VAL A 92 45.23 -10.20 -19.48
CA VAL A 92 45.56 -9.47 -20.72
C VAL A 92 46.77 -8.58 -20.43
N THR A 93 47.73 -8.54 -21.35
CA THR A 93 48.88 -7.63 -21.29
C THR A 93 48.78 -6.63 -22.42
N ASP A 94 48.76 -5.33 -22.10
CA ASP A 94 48.70 -4.25 -23.10
C ASP A 94 49.99 -3.42 -23.10
N THR A 95 50.69 -3.42 -24.23
CA THR A 95 51.92 -2.65 -24.49
C THR A 95 51.70 -1.44 -25.41
N THR A 96 50.46 -1.21 -25.83
CA THR A 96 50.07 -0.18 -26.81
C THR A 96 49.51 1.07 -26.13
N ILE A 97 48.78 0.90 -25.02
CA ILE A 97 48.08 1.98 -24.29
C ILE A 97 49.00 3.13 -23.85
N GLN A 98 50.29 2.87 -23.60
CA GLN A 98 51.29 3.89 -23.26
C GLN A 98 51.33 5.09 -24.22
N ASN A 99 50.98 4.85 -25.50
CA ASN A 99 50.99 5.84 -26.59
C ASN A 99 49.84 6.86 -26.49
N LYS A 100 48.79 6.55 -25.71
CA LYS A 100 47.68 7.47 -25.45
C LYS A 100 48.17 8.66 -24.62
N GLN A 101 47.63 9.86 -24.87
CA GLN A 101 48.04 11.08 -24.16
C GLN A 101 47.73 10.95 -22.67
N ARG A 102 46.45 10.76 -22.33
CA ARG A 102 45.98 10.54 -20.95
C ARG A 102 45.40 9.13 -20.82
N ILE A 103 45.53 8.56 -19.62
CA ILE A 103 44.99 7.23 -19.29
C ILE A 103 44.29 7.37 -17.94
N PHE A 104 43.01 7.06 -17.87
CA PHE A 104 42.19 7.21 -16.67
C PHE A 104 41.72 5.84 -16.19
N VAL A 105 41.91 5.52 -14.91
CA VAL A 105 41.23 4.40 -14.26
C VAL A 105 40.05 4.95 -13.45
N VAL A 106 38.88 4.33 -13.57
CA VAL A 106 37.64 4.70 -12.86
C VAL A 106 37.27 3.59 -11.89
N GLY A 107 36.80 3.97 -10.69
CA GLY A 107 36.25 3.03 -9.71
C GLY A 107 34.88 2.47 -10.09
N ASP A 108 34.28 1.75 -9.15
CA ASP A 108 33.04 0.99 -9.30
C ASP A 108 31.85 1.89 -9.70
N VAL A 109 31.26 1.60 -10.86
CA VAL A 109 30.22 2.44 -11.47
C VAL A 109 28.81 1.98 -11.08
N HIS A 110 28.60 0.68 -10.90
CA HIS A 110 27.35 0.10 -10.40
C HIS A 110 26.07 0.66 -11.05
N GLY A 111 26.02 0.77 -12.38
CA GLY A 111 24.84 1.29 -13.08
C GLY A 111 24.55 2.79 -12.89
N CYS A 112 25.41 3.55 -12.22
CA CYS A 112 25.27 5.00 -12.00
C CYS A 112 25.59 5.81 -13.27
N ILE A 113 24.78 5.67 -14.32
CA ILE A 113 25.02 6.26 -15.64
C ILE A 113 25.13 7.80 -15.62
N THR A 114 24.36 8.47 -14.76
CA THR A 114 24.36 9.93 -14.61
C THR A 114 25.66 10.43 -14.00
N GLU A 115 26.17 9.72 -13.00
CA GLU A 115 27.47 9.97 -12.40
C GLU A 115 28.60 9.66 -13.40
N PHE A 116 28.51 8.55 -14.13
CA PHE A 116 29.50 8.15 -15.12
C PHE A 116 29.64 9.17 -16.26
N ASN A 117 28.53 9.64 -16.82
CA ASN A 117 28.55 10.69 -17.84
C ASN A 117 29.14 12.00 -17.29
N ARG A 118 28.73 12.45 -16.10
CA ARG A 118 29.30 13.65 -15.46
C ARG A 118 30.80 13.53 -15.22
N LEU A 119 31.30 12.34 -14.87
CA LEU A 119 32.74 12.11 -14.69
C LEU A 119 33.50 12.18 -16.02
N VAL A 120 32.97 11.55 -17.07
CA VAL A 120 33.52 11.57 -18.44
C VAL A 120 33.59 12.99 -19.00
N ASP A 121 32.56 13.80 -18.74
CA ASP A 121 32.52 15.22 -19.11
C ASP A 121 33.52 16.04 -18.27
N ALA A 122 33.62 15.79 -16.96
CA ALA A 122 34.51 16.51 -16.04
C ALA A 122 36.01 16.27 -16.34
N ILE A 123 36.41 15.05 -16.75
CA ILE A 123 37.78 14.77 -17.21
C ILE A 123 38.02 15.22 -18.66
N GLN A 124 36.99 15.72 -19.35
CA GLN A 124 37.01 16.13 -20.76
C GLN A 124 37.55 15.01 -21.65
N TYR A 125 37.02 13.79 -21.51
CA TYR A 125 37.55 12.60 -22.17
C TYR A 125 37.45 12.68 -23.70
N ASN A 126 38.54 12.35 -24.39
CA ASN A 126 38.58 12.23 -25.85
C ASN A 126 39.04 10.81 -26.25
N PRO A 127 38.17 9.96 -26.82
CA PRO A 127 38.51 8.56 -27.14
C PRO A 127 39.62 8.42 -28.19
N GLU A 128 39.86 9.44 -29.02
CA GLU A 128 40.97 9.43 -29.98
C GLU A 128 42.33 9.48 -29.26
N THR A 129 42.50 10.44 -28.35
CA THR A 129 43.78 10.72 -27.69
C THR A 129 43.97 9.98 -26.37
N ASP A 130 42.91 9.66 -25.66
CA ASP A 130 42.93 9.13 -24.30
C ASP A 130 42.51 7.64 -24.25
N GLN A 131 42.64 7.03 -23.08
CA GLN A 131 42.04 5.72 -22.79
C GLN A 131 41.39 5.70 -21.41
N LEU A 132 40.16 5.18 -21.37
CA LEU A 132 39.42 4.90 -20.12
C LEU A 132 39.55 3.42 -19.75
N ILE A 133 39.74 3.13 -18.47
CA ILE A 133 39.75 1.77 -17.89
C ILE A 133 38.82 1.73 -16.68
N LEU A 134 37.86 0.82 -16.66
CA LEU A 134 36.93 0.63 -15.53
C LEU A 134 37.43 -0.49 -14.61
N ALA A 135 37.49 -0.26 -13.30
CA ALA A 135 38.03 -1.19 -12.29
C ALA A 135 37.09 -2.38 -11.93
N GLY A 136 36.18 -2.73 -12.83
CA GLY A 136 35.09 -3.68 -12.59
C GLY A 136 33.86 -3.05 -11.95
N ASP A 137 32.85 -3.89 -11.74
CA ASP A 137 31.56 -3.54 -11.17
C ASP A 137 30.89 -2.38 -11.93
N LEU A 138 30.76 -2.60 -13.23
CA LEU A 138 30.03 -1.72 -14.15
C LEU A 138 28.53 -1.81 -13.88
N VAL A 139 28.06 -3.02 -13.54
CA VAL A 139 26.64 -3.34 -13.37
C VAL A 139 26.23 -3.48 -11.91
N ALA A 140 24.93 -3.68 -11.71
CA ALA A 140 24.31 -4.02 -10.45
C ALA A 140 24.27 -2.90 -9.40
N LYS A 141 23.38 -3.05 -8.42
CA LYS A 141 23.01 -2.07 -7.39
C LYS A 141 22.27 -0.85 -7.94
N GLY A 142 22.93 -0.01 -8.76
CA GLY A 142 22.37 1.24 -9.27
C GLY A 142 21.60 1.12 -10.58
N PRO A 143 21.09 2.27 -11.09
CA PRO A 143 19.81 2.32 -11.79
C PRO A 143 19.84 1.92 -13.27
N ASP A 144 20.97 2.03 -13.96
CA ASP A 144 21.07 1.72 -15.38
C ASP A 144 22.35 0.96 -15.72
N SER A 145 22.37 -0.31 -15.30
CA SER A 145 23.46 -1.25 -15.60
C SER A 145 23.71 -1.41 -17.11
N ILE A 146 22.65 -1.41 -17.91
CA ILE A 146 22.72 -1.63 -19.36
C ILE A 146 23.25 -0.37 -20.08
N GLY A 147 22.80 0.82 -19.65
CA GLY A 147 23.32 2.11 -20.13
C GLY A 147 24.79 2.30 -19.80
N VAL A 148 25.26 1.89 -18.62
CA VAL A 148 26.70 1.91 -18.29
C VAL A 148 27.50 1.02 -19.23
N ILE A 149 27.07 -0.23 -19.48
CA ILE A 149 27.71 -1.11 -20.48
C ILE A 149 27.79 -0.42 -21.84
N ARG A 150 26.66 0.04 -22.37
CA ARG A 150 26.58 0.65 -23.71
C ARG A 150 27.39 1.93 -23.81
N ARG A 151 27.43 2.74 -22.75
CA ARG A 151 28.23 3.96 -22.68
C ARG A 151 29.73 3.64 -22.64
N ALA A 152 30.14 2.66 -21.84
CA ALA A 152 31.54 2.21 -21.79
C ALA A 152 32.02 1.73 -23.17
N LYS A 153 31.19 0.96 -23.89
CA LYS A 153 31.43 0.56 -25.29
C LYS A 153 31.59 1.75 -26.24
N GLN A 154 30.66 2.71 -26.20
CA GLN A 154 30.71 3.92 -27.04
C GLN A 154 31.98 4.75 -26.80
N LEU A 155 32.51 4.75 -25.57
CA LEU A 155 33.72 5.46 -25.19
C LEU A 155 35.02 4.71 -25.51
N GLY A 156 34.93 3.49 -26.07
CA GLY A 156 36.08 2.61 -26.29
C GLY A 156 36.75 2.20 -24.98
N ALA A 157 36.02 2.18 -23.87
CA ALA A 157 36.59 1.92 -22.55
C ALA A 157 37.02 0.46 -22.39
N MET A 158 38.22 0.27 -21.84
CA MET A 158 38.66 -1.02 -21.32
C MET A 158 38.03 -1.24 -19.94
N CYS A 159 38.04 -2.48 -19.47
CA CYS A 159 37.49 -2.88 -18.18
C CYS A 159 38.32 -4.02 -17.58
N VAL A 160 38.14 -4.26 -16.29
CA VAL A 160 38.43 -5.57 -15.67
C VAL A 160 37.13 -6.17 -15.13
N ARG A 161 37.12 -7.48 -14.87
CA ARG A 161 35.97 -8.21 -14.34
C ARG A 161 35.74 -7.86 -12.87
N GLY A 162 34.59 -7.25 -12.56
CA GLY A 162 34.09 -7.10 -11.19
C GLY A 162 33.36 -8.33 -10.65
N ASN A 163 33.18 -8.40 -9.32
CA ASN A 163 32.50 -9.54 -8.69
C ASN A 163 30.97 -9.53 -8.89
N HIS A 164 30.38 -8.38 -9.22
CA HIS A 164 28.99 -8.26 -9.62
C HIS A 164 28.84 -8.45 -11.13
N ASP A 165 29.84 -8.06 -11.92
CA ASP A 165 29.90 -8.37 -13.36
C ASP A 165 29.98 -9.89 -13.62
N ASP A 166 30.80 -10.62 -12.85
CA ASP A 166 30.95 -12.09 -12.94
C ASP A 166 29.63 -12.83 -12.77
N LYS A 167 28.82 -12.40 -11.80
CA LYS A 167 27.54 -13.03 -11.48
C LYS A 167 26.53 -12.84 -12.61
N VAL A 168 26.50 -11.67 -13.22
CA VAL A 168 25.65 -11.38 -14.39
C VAL A 168 26.12 -12.17 -15.61
N VAL A 169 27.44 -12.25 -15.85
CA VAL A 169 28.00 -13.07 -16.95
C VAL A 169 27.64 -14.55 -16.74
N ARG A 170 27.86 -15.12 -15.56
CA ARG A 170 27.50 -16.53 -15.25
C ARG A 170 26.03 -16.83 -15.48
N LEU A 171 25.13 -15.97 -15.01
CA LEU A 171 23.69 -16.09 -15.25
C LEU A 171 23.35 -16.01 -16.75
N LYS A 172 23.96 -15.08 -17.49
CA LYS A 172 23.72 -14.93 -18.94
C LYS A 172 24.30 -16.08 -19.75
N THR A 173 25.49 -16.57 -19.41
CA THR A 173 26.10 -17.76 -20.03
C THR A 173 25.26 -19.01 -19.77
N PHE A 174 24.69 -19.16 -18.56
CA PHE A 174 23.73 -20.23 -18.28
C PHE A 174 22.46 -20.09 -19.13
N GLU A 175 21.86 -18.89 -19.21
CA GLU A 175 20.69 -18.62 -20.06
C GLU A 175 20.96 -18.94 -21.54
N LEU A 176 22.10 -18.49 -22.09
CA LEU A 176 22.47 -18.74 -23.49
C LEU A 176 22.72 -20.23 -23.78
N GLN A 177 23.26 -20.99 -22.83
CA GLN A 177 23.55 -22.42 -23.01
C GLN A 177 22.35 -23.34 -22.71
N ARG A 178 21.41 -22.94 -21.84
CA ARG A 178 20.32 -23.81 -21.34
C ARG A 178 18.92 -23.29 -21.64
N GLY A 179 18.79 -22.04 -22.06
CA GLY A 179 17.54 -21.32 -22.30
C GLY A 179 16.90 -20.79 -21.01
N ALA A 180 16.20 -19.66 -21.10
CA ALA A 180 15.58 -18.97 -19.96
C ALA A 180 14.62 -19.86 -19.11
N LYS A 181 13.99 -20.88 -19.72
CA LYS A 181 13.14 -21.84 -18.97
C LYS A 181 13.91 -22.67 -17.94
N ALA A 182 15.23 -22.84 -18.11
CA ALA A 182 16.07 -23.54 -17.13
C ALA A 182 16.33 -22.72 -15.85
N MET A 183 15.94 -21.43 -15.82
CA MET A 183 16.06 -20.54 -14.66
C MET A 183 14.80 -20.55 -13.76
N LEU A 184 13.96 -21.59 -13.88
CA LEU A 184 12.73 -21.77 -13.11
C LEU A 184 12.81 -23.01 -12.20
N PRO A 185 12.23 -22.97 -10.98
CA PRO A 185 11.60 -21.83 -10.35
C PRO A 185 12.62 -20.78 -9.88
N PRO A 186 12.24 -19.49 -9.71
CA PRO A 186 13.18 -18.41 -9.39
C PRO A 186 14.06 -18.67 -8.15
N ASN A 187 13.52 -19.33 -7.12
CA ASN A 187 14.23 -19.61 -5.88
C ASN A 187 15.29 -20.73 -5.97
N ALA A 188 15.41 -21.39 -7.13
CA ALA A 188 16.38 -22.46 -7.35
C ALA A 188 17.82 -21.93 -7.39
N VAL A 189 18.77 -22.77 -6.97
CA VAL A 189 20.21 -22.52 -7.08
C VAL A 189 20.67 -22.94 -8.48
N MET A 190 21.52 -22.13 -9.10
CA MET A 190 22.09 -22.41 -10.42
C MET A 190 23.01 -23.64 -10.35
N PRO A 191 22.91 -24.61 -11.29
CA PRO A 191 23.65 -25.87 -11.21
C PRO A 191 25.10 -25.72 -11.70
N GLU A 192 25.93 -25.01 -10.93
CA GLU A 192 27.30 -24.62 -11.29
C GLU A 192 28.43 -25.35 -10.53
N GLY A 193 28.09 -26.30 -9.64
CA GLY A 193 29.06 -27.10 -8.87
C GLY A 193 29.42 -26.48 -7.52
N ASP A 194 30.52 -26.96 -6.90
CA ASP A 194 31.03 -26.43 -5.62
C ASP A 194 31.91 -25.20 -5.85
N VAL A 195 31.25 -24.10 -6.20
CA VAL A 195 31.86 -22.77 -6.34
C VAL A 195 31.94 -22.05 -4.99
N MET A 196 32.67 -20.92 -4.95
CA MET A 196 32.74 -20.08 -3.75
C MET A 196 31.43 -19.35 -3.44
N ASP A 197 30.73 -18.84 -4.47
CA ASP A 197 29.52 -18.02 -4.35
C ASP A 197 28.37 -18.52 -5.27
N PRO A 198 27.64 -19.57 -4.89
CA PRO A 198 26.58 -20.15 -5.74
C PRO A 198 25.37 -19.21 -5.90
N LEU A 199 24.89 -19.08 -7.14
CA LEU A 199 23.83 -18.13 -7.50
C LEU A 199 22.41 -18.71 -7.44
N LYS A 200 21.40 -17.83 -7.39
CA LYS A 200 19.98 -18.14 -7.51
C LYS A 200 19.32 -17.28 -8.59
N PHE A 201 18.20 -17.74 -9.14
CA PHE A 201 17.47 -17.08 -10.24
C PHE A 201 16.43 -16.03 -9.78
N ASN A 202 16.50 -15.56 -8.54
CA ASN A 202 15.55 -14.60 -7.93
C ASN A 202 16.22 -13.33 -7.40
N ASN A 203 17.40 -12.98 -7.94
CA ASN A 203 18.14 -11.77 -7.55
C ASN A 203 18.13 -10.73 -8.68
N TYR A 204 18.49 -9.48 -8.36
CA TYR A 204 18.54 -8.40 -9.34
C TYR A 204 19.59 -8.63 -10.45
N HIS A 205 20.65 -9.42 -10.20
CA HIS A 205 21.58 -9.87 -11.26
C HIS A 205 20.88 -10.68 -12.34
N THR A 206 19.85 -11.45 -11.98
CA THR A 206 19.05 -12.23 -12.93
C THR A 206 18.29 -11.31 -13.88
N GLU A 207 17.67 -10.24 -13.38
CA GLU A 207 16.96 -9.28 -14.24
C GLU A 207 17.91 -8.49 -15.15
N ILE A 208 19.09 -8.10 -14.66
CA ILE A 208 20.14 -7.52 -15.51
C ILE A 208 20.55 -8.50 -16.61
N SER A 209 20.80 -9.77 -16.28
CA SER A 209 21.21 -10.79 -17.26
C SER A 209 20.17 -10.96 -18.36
N LYS A 210 18.87 -11.01 -18.03
CA LYS A 210 17.77 -11.09 -19.01
C LYS A 210 17.72 -9.85 -19.92
N ALA A 211 17.94 -8.66 -19.36
CA ALA A 211 17.90 -7.39 -20.09
C ALA A 211 19.09 -7.17 -21.06
N MET A 212 20.20 -7.88 -20.87
CA MET A 212 21.37 -7.79 -21.77
C MET A 212 21.10 -8.41 -23.14
N THR A 213 21.48 -7.68 -24.19
CA THR A 213 21.67 -8.26 -25.52
C THR A 213 22.96 -9.12 -25.54
N GLU A 214 23.11 -9.95 -26.58
CA GLU A 214 24.36 -10.69 -26.80
C GLU A 214 25.57 -9.76 -26.99
N ASP A 215 25.36 -8.58 -27.58
CA ASP A 215 26.39 -7.56 -27.76
C ASP A 215 26.77 -6.85 -26.43
N ASP A 216 25.80 -6.58 -25.55
CA ASP A 216 26.07 -6.13 -24.17
C ASP A 216 26.86 -7.21 -23.39
N TYR A 217 26.46 -8.47 -23.55
CA TYR A 217 27.12 -9.64 -22.94
C TYR A 217 28.55 -9.81 -23.42
N ASN A 218 28.80 -9.75 -24.73
CA ASN A 218 30.14 -9.95 -25.29
C ASN A 218 31.14 -8.89 -24.82
N TYR A 219 30.70 -7.63 -24.66
CA TYR A 219 31.55 -6.60 -24.06
C TYR A 219 31.88 -6.94 -22.61
N LEU A 220 30.86 -7.18 -21.78
CA LEU A 220 31.08 -7.47 -20.37
C LEU A 220 31.93 -8.74 -20.21
N ALA A 221 31.68 -9.79 -20.98
CA ALA A 221 32.46 -11.03 -21.03
C ALA A 221 33.92 -10.82 -21.45
N SER A 222 34.22 -9.80 -22.27
CA SER A 222 35.60 -9.52 -22.70
C SER A 222 36.48 -8.88 -21.62
N CYS A 223 35.91 -8.30 -20.57
CA CYS A 223 36.66 -7.75 -19.42
C CYS A 223 37.52 -8.84 -18.74
N PRO A 224 38.86 -8.74 -18.72
CA PRO A 224 39.73 -9.71 -18.06
C PRO A 224 39.73 -9.56 -16.54
N MET A 225 40.09 -10.62 -15.82
CA MET A 225 40.35 -10.61 -14.37
C MET A 225 41.53 -9.70 -13.99
N ILE A 226 42.60 -9.70 -14.80
CA ILE A 226 43.78 -8.86 -14.62
C ILE A 226 44.13 -8.18 -15.95
N LEU A 227 44.30 -6.86 -15.93
CA LEU A 227 44.87 -6.08 -17.04
C LEU A 227 46.27 -5.57 -16.65
N TYR A 228 47.31 -6.12 -17.28
CA TYR A 228 48.71 -5.79 -17.01
C TYR A 228 49.27 -4.79 -18.02
N LEU A 229 49.86 -3.71 -17.51
CA LEU A 229 50.34 -2.54 -18.26
C LEU A 229 51.85 -2.33 -17.99
N PRO A 230 52.73 -3.23 -18.48
CA PRO A 230 54.15 -3.26 -18.12
C PRO A 230 54.87 -1.94 -18.39
N LEU A 231 54.56 -1.29 -19.51
CA LEU A 231 55.22 -0.07 -19.97
C LEU A 231 54.68 1.21 -19.31
N LEU A 232 53.66 1.09 -18.45
CA LEU A 232 53.06 2.19 -17.70
C LEU A 232 53.53 2.17 -16.24
N ASN A 233 54.86 2.24 -16.03
CA ASN A 233 55.50 2.07 -14.71
C ASN A 233 55.13 0.73 -14.02
N ASN A 234 55.16 -0.38 -14.77
CA ASN A 234 54.81 -1.72 -14.26
C ASN A 234 53.45 -1.75 -13.54
N SER A 235 52.42 -1.15 -14.15
CA SER A 235 51.09 -1.05 -13.54
C SER A 235 50.21 -2.26 -13.86
N VAL A 236 49.21 -2.49 -13.02
CA VAL A 236 48.18 -3.52 -13.19
C VAL A 236 46.84 -2.98 -12.68
N VAL A 237 45.76 -3.31 -13.39
CA VAL A 237 44.39 -3.05 -12.96
C VAL A 237 43.72 -4.39 -12.61
N VAL A 238 43.06 -4.43 -11.47
CA VAL A 238 42.27 -5.55 -10.93
C VAL A 238 41.03 -5.00 -10.24
N HIS A 239 40.08 -5.85 -9.85
CA HIS A 239 38.89 -5.38 -9.14
C HIS A 239 39.07 -5.32 -7.62
N GLY A 240 39.26 -6.47 -6.94
CA GLY A 240 39.41 -6.55 -5.49
C GLY A 240 40.85 -6.42 -5.00
N GLY A 241 41.80 -7.14 -5.62
CA GLY A 241 43.21 -7.07 -5.26
C GLY A 241 44.12 -8.15 -5.85
N LEU A 242 45.35 -8.24 -5.36
CA LEU A 242 46.34 -9.27 -5.71
C LEU A 242 46.99 -9.83 -4.46
N LEU A 243 47.05 -11.16 -4.33
CA LEU A 243 47.76 -11.79 -3.21
C LEU A 243 49.28 -11.55 -3.35
N PRO A 244 49.98 -10.93 -2.38
CA PRO A 244 51.43 -10.73 -2.44
C PRO A 244 52.20 -12.05 -2.62
N GLY A 245 53.30 -12.02 -3.38
CA GLY A 245 54.16 -13.17 -3.62
C GLY A 245 53.61 -14.25 -4.57
N ARG A 246 52.40 -14.09 -5.12
CA ARG A 246 51.81 -14.98 -6.13
C ARG A 246 51.87 -14.33 -7.53
N GLU A 247 52.48 -15.04 -8.48
CA GLU A 247 52.59 -14.63 -9.89
C GLU A 247 51.23 -14.30 -10.53
N LEU A 248 51.16 -13.28 -11.39
CA LEU A 248 49.90 -12.79 -11.98
C LEU A 248 49.07 -13.89 -12.65
N HIS A 249 49.72 -14.79 -13.40
CA HIS A 249 49.05 -15.89 -14.10
C HIS A 249 48.55 -17.01 -13.16
N ASN A 250 49.05 -17.06 -11.92
CA ASN A 250 48.68 -18.04 -10.90
C ASN A 250 47.69 -17.49 -9.85
N GLN A 251 47.27 -16.23 -9.98
CA GLN A 251 46.23 -15.63 -9.13
C GLN A 251 44.89 -16.37 -9.30
N VAL A 252 44.11 -16.44 -8.21
CA VAL A 252 42.83 -17.15 -8.16
C VAL A 252 41.69 -16.17 -8.46
N PRO A 253 40.78 -16.46 -9.41
CA PRO A 253 39.73 -15.53 -9.81
C PRO A 253 38.87 -14.98 -8.69
N TYR A 254 38.41 -15.85 -7.79
CA TYR A 254 37.58 -15.43 -6.67
C TYR A 254 38.31 -14.42 -5.77
N ASP A 255 39.58 -14.68 -5.44
CA ASP A 255 40.40 -13.82 -4.59
C ASP A 255 40.62 -12.45 -5.27
N VAL A 256 40.98 -12.43 -6.55
CA VAL A 256 41.25 -11.19 -7.30
C VAL A 256 40.02 -10.30 -7.39
N MET A 257 38.81 -10.87 -7.41
CA MET A 257 37.55 -10.15 -7.46
C MET A 257 36.97 -9.82 -6.07
N ASN A 258 37.32 -10.54 -5.00
CA ASN A 258 36.60 -10.42 -3.72
C ASN A 258 37.47 -10.06 -2.51
N MET A 259 38.80 -10.17 -2.59
CA MET A 259 39.67 -9.94 -1.43
C MET A 259 39.59 -8.50 -0.88
N ARG A 260 39.57 -8.39 0.46
CA ARG A 260 39.68 -7.14 1.22
C ARG A 260 40.82 -7.21 2.24
N ASP A 261 40.92 -8.34 2.93
CA ASP A 261 41.92 -8.61 3.96
C ASP A 261 42.74 -9.86 3.66
N LEU A 262 43.90 -9.96 4.31
CA LEU A 262 44.62 -11.20 4.54
C LEU A 262 44.42 -11.62 6.00
N ASP A 263 44.12 -12.90 6.23
CA ASP A 263 43.98 -13.46 7.58
C ASP A 263 45.35 -13.61 8.29
N SER A 264 45.33 -14.12 9.53
CA SER A 264 46.57 -14.39 10.31
C SER A 264 47.51 -15.43 9.69
N HIS A 265 47.14 -16.06 8.58
CA HIS A 265 47.93 -17.02 7.80
C HIS A 265 48.26 -16.49 6.39
N GLY A 266 48.01 -15.21 6.13
CA GLY A 266 48.24 -14.57 4.83
C GLY A 266 47.30 -15.03 3.72
N GLN A 267 46.15 -15.64 4.06
CA GLN A 267 45.16 -16.09 3.07
C GLN A 267 44.15 -14.99 2.75
N PRO A 268 43.71 -14.85 1.48
CA PRO A 268 42.67 -13.91 1.09
C PRO A 268 41.35 -14.11 1.85
N SER A 269 40.76 -13.00 2.31
CA SER A 269 39.44 -12.92 2.89
C SER A 269 38.59 -11.88 2.14
N ALA A 270 37.35 -12.22 1.83
CA ALA A 270 36.38 -11.29 1.25
C ALA A 270 35.72 -10.36 2.28
N SER A 271 35.95 -10.62 3.57
CA SER A 271 35.42 -9.83 4.69
C SER A 271 36.45 -8.84 5.24
N ASN A 272 35.95 -7.71 5.74
CA ASN A 272 36.74 -6.72 6.48
C ASN A 272 36.99 -7.16 7.93
N ASN A 273 38.07 -6.64 8.51
CA ASN A 273 38.46 -6.77 9.92
C ASN A 273 38.76 -8.23 10.35
N ILE A 274 39.23 -9.06 9.41
CA ILE A 274 39.66 -10.44 9.68
C ILE A 274 41.17 -10.52 9.98
N GLY A 275 41.95 -9.55 9.49
CA GLY A 275 43.38 -9.46 9.72
C GLY A 275 43.91 -8.11 9.25
N GLU A 276 44.91 -8.11 8.37
CA GLU A 276 45.42 -6.89 7.75
C GLU A 276 44.82 -6.67 6.36
N SER A 277 44.64 -5.40 5.96
CA SER A 277 44.21 -5.04 4.61
C SER A 277 45.27 -5.50 3.61
N TRP A 278 44.90 -6.19 2.51
CA TRP A 278 45.89 -6.72 1.55
C TRP A 278 46.80 -5.62 0.97
N THR A 279 46.28 -4.40 0.86
CA THR A 279 47.03 -3.22 0.44
C THR A 279 48.10 -2.80 1.43
N SER A 280 47.91 -3.00 2.74
CA SER A 280 48.95 -2.73 3.74
C SER A 280 50.14 -3.66 3.53
N SER A 281 49.88 -4.96 3.34
CA SER A 281 50.89 -5.98 3.03
C SER A 281 51.62 -5.68 1.72
N TRP A 282 50.89 -5.24 0.68
CA TRP A 282 51.46 -4.90 -0.62
C TRP A 282 52.39 -3.67 -0.56
N ASN A 283 51.97 -2.57 0.10
CA ASN A 283 52.82 -1.38 0.21
C ASN A 283 54.03 -1.59 1.15
N ALA A 284 53.96 -2.54 2.09
CA ALA A 284 55.08 -2.88 2.98
C ALA A 284 56.16 -3.76 2.31
N ALA A 285 55.86 -4.38 1.15
CA ALA A 285 56.77 -5.31 0.49
C ALA A 285 57.93 -4.58 -0.22
N THR A 286 59.10 -4.56 0.41
CA THR A 286 60.29 -3.78 0.01
C THR A 286 60.86 -4.06 -1.40
N ASN A 287 60.39 -5.10 -2.09
CA ASN A 287 60.84 -5.51 -3.42
C ASN A 287 59.77 -5.37 -4.52
N GLN A 288 58.58 -4.84 -4.24
CA GLN A 288 57.51 -4.72 -5.24
C GLN A 288 57.53 -3.36 -5.95
N SER A 289 57.90 -3.38 -7.25
CA SER A 289 57.85 -2.20 -8.13
C SER A 289 56.51 -2.04 -8.87
N MET A 290 55.53 -2.92 -8.60
CA MET A 290 54.28 -3.02 -9.33
C MET A 290 53.18 -2.15 -8.70
N ARG A 291 52.51 -1.35 -9.55
CA ARG A 291 51.45 -0.43 -9.14
C ARG A 291 50.07 -1.03 -9.41
N VAL A 292 49.26 -1.21 -8.37
CA VAL A 292 47.95 -1.87 -8.44
C VAL A 292 46.82 -0.83 -8.35
N TYR A 293 45.97 -0.76 -9.37
CA TYR A 293 44.76 0.05 -9.40
C TYR A 293 43.54 -0.85 -9.19
N TYR A 294 42.64 -0.49 -8.28
CA TYR A 294 41.55 -1.37 -7.86
C TYR A 294 40.27 -0.65 -7.41
N GLY A 295 39.18 -1.41 -7.28
CA GLY A 295 37.83 -0.99 -6.91
C GLY A 295 37.34 -1.67 -5.63
N HIS A 296 36.09 -2.15 -5.61
CA HIS A 296 35.44 -3.06 -4.64
C HIS A 296 35.29 -2.58 -3.18
N ASP A 297 36.26 -1.87 -2.62
CA ASP A 297 36.32 -1.57 -1.18
C ASP A 297 35.61 -0.27 -0.75
N ALA A 298 34.37 -0.05 -1.19
CA ALA A 298 33.50 1.07 -0.79
C ALA A 298 33.44 1.31 0.73
N SER A 299 33.57 0.27 1.55
CA SER A 299 33.65 0.40 3.02
C SER A 299 34.85 1.21 3.48
N ARG A 300 35.97 1.14 2.76
CA ARG A 300 37.20 1.88 3.03
C ARG A 300 37.38 3.11 2.15
N GLY A 301 36.61 3.22 1.08
CA GLY A 301 36.55 4.37 0.19
C GLY A 301 37.83 4.59 -0.62
N LEU A 302 37.96 5.79 -1.18
CA LEU A 302 39.13 6.23 -1.92
C LEU A 302 40.41 6.09 -1.08
N LYS A 303 41.38 5.32 -1.57
CA LYS A 303 42.69 5.12 -0.92
C LYS A 303 43.83 5.17 -1.91
N LEU A 304 44.61 6.25 -1.88
CA LEU A 304 45.79 6.43 -2.72
C LEU A 304 47.04 6.26 -1.86
N ALA A 305 47.83 5.22 -2.13
CA ALA A 305 49.10 4.92 -1.48
C ALA A 305 50.24 4.85 -2.51
N ASP A 306 51.47 4.53 -2.08
CA ASP A 306 52.66 4.52 -2.95
C ASP A 306 52.50 3.55 -4.14
N TYR A 307 52.03 2.33 -3.87
CA TYR A 307 51.90 1.25 -4.87
C TYR A 307 50.46 0.82 -5.12
N THR A 308 49.49 1.17 -4.27
CA THR A 308 48.07 0.76 -4.44
C THR A 308 47.13 1.95 -4.52
N TYR A 309 46.24 1.96 -5.51
CA TYR A 309 45.32 3.05 -5.80
C TYR A 309 43.88 2.51 -5.86
N GLY A 310 43.18 2.58 -4.73
CA GLY A 310 41.78 2.17 -4.57
C GLY A 310 40.85 3.32 -4.92
N LEU A 311 39.99 3.10 -5.93
CA LEU A 311 39.17 4.14 -6.56
C LEU A 311 37.67 4.00 -6.28
N ASP A 312 37.24 2.89 -5.67
CA ASP A 312 35.88 2.75 -5.16
C ASP A 312 35.63 3.77 -4.04
N SER A 313 34.97 4.85 -4.44
CA SER A 313 34.60 5.97 -3.57
C SER A 313 33.17 5.82 -3.07
N GLY A 314 32.48 4.72 -3.40
CA GLY A 314 31.11 4.42 -3.00
C GLY A 314 30.04 5.17 -3.80
N CYS A 315 30.20 5.29 -5.11
CA CYS A 315 29.30 6.06 -6.00
C CYS A 315 27.82 5.73 -5.76
N VAL A 316 27.45 4.46 -5.92
CA VAL A 316 26.07 3.96 -5.75
C VAL A 316 25.51 4.11 -4.33
N TYR A 317 26.39 4.30 -3.35
CA TYR A 317 26.04 4.63 -1.96
C TYR A 317 25.98 6.15 -1.72
N GLY A 318 25.80 6.94 -2.78
CA GLY A 318 25.59 8.39 -2.75
C GLY A 318 26.82 9.22 -2.43
N ARG A 319 28.01 8.61 -2.46
CA ARG A 319 29.28 9.32 -2.25
C ARG A 319 29.76 9.89 -3.59
N GLN A 320 30.91 9.44 -4.08
CA GLN A 320 31.52 9.95 -5.31
C GLN A 320 31.84 8.83 -6.28
N LEU A 321 31.92 9.16 -7.56
CA LEU A 321 32.61 8.34 -8.56
C LEU A 321 33.96 8.99 -8.87
N SER A 322 35.05 8.22 -8.79
CA SER A 322 36.43 8.71 -8.96
C SER A 322 37.08 8.21 -10.24
N ALA A 323 37.76 9.12 -10.95
CA ALA A 323 38.74 8.81 -11.99
C ALA A 323 40.13 9.26 -11.54
N LEU A 324 41.16 8.44 -11.76
CA LEU A 324 42.56 8.79 -11.52
C LEU A 324 43.33 8.75 -12.84
N GLU A 325 43.92 9.87 -13.23
CA GLU A 325 44.82 9.95 -14.37
C GLU A 325 46.17 9.28 -14.02
N VAL A 326 46.51 8.19 -14.70
CA VAL A 326 47.63 7.31 -14.34
C VAL A 326 48.99 8.01 -14.43
N LYS A 327 49.18 8.89 -15.43
CA LYS A 327 50.46 9.53 -15.73
C LYS A 327 50.79 10.69 -14.78
N THR A 328 49.81 11.51 -14.45
CA THR A 328 49.94 12.72 -13.61
C THR A 328 49.58 12.48 -12.14
N LYS A 329 48.79 11.44 -11.86
CA LYS A 329 48.09 11.18 -10.58
C LYS A 329 47.02 12.23 -10.24
N ASN A 330 46.52 12.98 -11.22
CA ASN A 330 45.37 13.85 -11.04
C ASN A 330 44.11 13.03 -10.75
N LEU A 331 43.46 13.30 -9.61
CA LEU A 331 42.19 12.73 -9.23
C LEU A 331 41.05 13.66 -9.68
N THR A 332 40.00 13.11 -10.27
CA THR A 332 38.73 13.81 -10.52
C THR A 332 37.61 13.01 -9.89
N GLN A 333 36.70 13.69 -9.20
CA GLN A 333 35.55 13.07 -8.54
C GLN A 333 34.28 13.83 -8.88
N VAL A 334 33.17 13.11 -9.06
CA VAL A 334 31.83 13.70 -9.17
C VAL A 334 30.93 13.15 -8.08
N GLN A 335 30.11 14.02 -7.49
CA GLN A 335 29.18 13.66 -6.42
C GLN A 335 27.95 12.94 -7.00
N SER A 336 27.56 11.83 -6.38
CA SER A 336 26.29 11.16 -6.69
C SER A 336 25.10 12.07 -6.45
N SER A 337 24.07 11.92 -7.27
CA SER A 337 22.81 12.64 -7.09
C SER A 337 22.12 12.21 -5.79
N ALA A 338 21.71 13.17 -4.96
CA ALA A 338 20.85 12.92 -3.81
C ALA A 338 19.38 12.84 -4.25
N VAL A 339 18.59 12.07 -3.50
CA VAL A 339 17.14 11.97 -3.67
C VAL A 339 16.45 12.47 -2.40
N THR A 340 15.36 13.20 -2.62
CA THR A 340 14.48 13.73 -1.58
C THR A 340 13.51 12.63 -1.13
N TYR A 341 13.74 12.06 0.05
CA TYR A 341 12.83 11.11 0.67
C TYR A 341 11.72 11.86 1.42
N ARG A 342 10.48 11.39 1.31
CA ARG A 342 9.27 11.97 1.92
C ARG A 342 8.42 10.87 2.56
N ALA A 343 8.31 10.89 3.88
CA ALA A 343 7.61 9.87 4.65
C ALA A 343 6.53 10.47 5.57
N LEU A 344 5.30 9.99 5.44
CA LEU A 344 4.23 10.20 6.40
C LEU A 344 4.40 9.22 7.57
N VAL A 345 4.78 9.75 8.72
CA VAL A 345 5.06 9.01 9.95
C VAL A 345 4.37 9.72 11.12
N ASN A 346 3.73 8.95 11.99
CA ASN A 346 3.27 9.45 13.28
C ASN A 346 4.02 8.67 14.37
N PRO A 347 5.17 9.16 14.86
CA PRO A 347 5.97 8.43 15.84
C PRO A 347 5.19 8.24 17.17
N PRO A 348 5.40 7.13 17.91
CA PRO A 348 4.69 6.88 19.17
C PRO A 348 4.95 7.91 20.28
N ASP A 349 6.08 8.62 20.22
CA ASP A 349 6.45 9.72 21.10
C ASP A 349 6.86 10.92 20.23
N PRO A 350 6.34 12.14 20.46
CA PRO A 350 6.69 13.33 19.68
C PRO A 350 8.18 13.74 19.71
N SER A 351 8.98 13.19 20.63
CA SER A 351 10.43 13.40 20.69
C SER A 351 11.23 12.44 19.80
N HIS A 352 10.60 11.38 19.27
CA HIS A 352 11.24 10.49 18.31
C HIS A 352 11.44 11.18 16.95
N THR A 353 12.54 10.84 16.29
CA THR A 353 12.90 11.34 14.96
C THR A 353 12.68 10.27 13.90
N VAL A 354 12.66 10.67 12.63
CA VAL A 354 12.53 9.76 11.49
C VAL A 354 13.84 9.75 10.71
N GLY A 355 14.15 8.61 10.09
CA GLY A 355 15.26 8.48 9.16
C GLY A 355 14.90 7.61 7.97
N VAL A 356 15.72 7.69 6.93
CA VAL A 356 15.74 6.72 5.84
C VAL A 356 17.05 5.92 5.93
N ALA A 357 16.93 4.61 6.01
CA ALA A 357 18.06 3.69 5.91
C ALA A 357 18.24 3.30 4.45
N VAL A 358 19.41 3.59 3.88
CA VAL A 358 19.79 3.32 2.49
C VAL A 358 21.04 2.43 2.53
N GLY A 359 20.88 1.15 2.20
CA GLY A 359 21.88 0.13 2.52
C GLY A 359 22.15 0.05 4.04
N GLU A 360 23.42 0.13 4.44
CA GLU A 360 23.84 0.11 5.87
C GLU A 360 23.85 1.49 6.54
N GLN A 361 23.55 2.58 5.81
CA GLN A 361 23.64 3.95 6.34
C GLN A 361 22.25 4.54 6.60
N VAL A 362 22.09 5.21 7.75
CA VAL A 362 20.86 5.91 8.13
C VAL A 362 21.06 7.42 8.00
N TYR A 363 20.13 8.06 7.28
CA TYR A 363 20.09 9.49 7.05
C TYR A 363 18.89 10.06 7.82
N ALA A 364 19.14 11.06 8.66
CA ALA A 364 18.07 11.71 9.42
C ALA A 364 17.13 12.48 8.48
N MET A 365 15.85 12.52 8.85
CA MET A 365 14.79 13.26 8.17
C MET A 365 14.16 14.24 9.17
N GLU A 366 13.89 15.45 8.70
CA GLU A 366 13.30 16.52 9.50
C GLU A 366 11.79 16.62 9.21
N PRO A 367 10.94 16.93 10.21
CA PRO A 367 9.52 17.17 9.98
C PRO A 367 9.30 18.41 9.11
N ASP A 368 8.28 18.36 8.26
CA ASP A 368 7.85 19.46 7.42
C ASP A 368 7.24 20.57 8.29
N PRO A 369 7.62 21.85 8.08
CA PRO A 369 7.21 22.95 8.95
C PRO A 369 5.70 23.27 8.87
N GLU A 370 4.99 22.77 7.86
CA GLU A 370 3.55 22.96 7.71
C GLU A 370 2.74 21.67 7.94
N ILE A 371 3.40 20.51 8.04
CA ILE A 371 2.77 19.20 8.19
C ILE A 371 3.62 18.35 9.12
N SER A 372 3.35 18.42 10.43
CA SER A 372 4.11 17.74 11.49
C SER A 372 4.33 16.23 11.28
N MET A 373 3.40 15.55 10.61
CA MET A 373 3.49 14.11 10.30
C MET A 373 4.24 13.77 9.00
N LEU A 374 4.63 14.75 8.18
CA LEU A 374 5.42 14.53 6.96
C LEU A 374 6.89 14.81 7.28
N TYR A 375 7.76 13.83 7.08
CA TYR A 375 9.20 13.97 7.26
C TYR A 375 9.89 14.01 5.90
N THR A 376 10.91 14.85 5.77
CA THR A 376 11.70 15.01 4.55
C THR A 376 13.19 14.90 4.83
N GLY A 377 13.94 14.30 3.91
CA GLY A 377 15.40 14.20 4.04
C GLY A 377 16.09 13.90 2.72
N GLN A 378 17.40 14.11 2.68
CA GLN A 378 18.24 13.84 1.50
C GLN A 378 19.10 12.61 1.77
N ALA A 379 19.02 11.62 0.89
CA ALA A 379 19.84 10.42 0.95
C ALA A 379 20.12 9.89 -0.48
N PRO A 380 21.00 8.89 -0.66
CA PRO A 380 21.25 8.30 -1.97
C PRO A 380 19.98 7.63 -2.50
N GLY A 381 19.67 7.77 -3.79
CA GLY A 381 18.49 7.12 -4.38
C GLY A 381 18.68 5.66 -4.78
N GLN A 382 19.93 5.26 -5.06
CA GLN A 382 20.22 4.23 -6.07
C GLN A 382 20.26 2.79 -5.56
N VAL A 383 19.83 2.53 -4.31
CA VAL A 383 19.77 1.18 -3.72
C VAL A 383 18.49 1.01 -2.89
N PRO A 384 18.07 -0.22 -2.54
CA PRO A 384 16.92 -0.43 -1.67
C PRO A 384 17.03 0.31 -0.34
N TYR A 385 15.88 0.79 0.15
CA TYR A 385 15.79 1.61 1.35
C TYR A 385 14.59 1.24 2.22
N ARG A 386 14.55 1.76 3.44
CA ARG A 386 13.40 1.66 4.35
C ARG A 386 13.35 2.84 5.29
N TYR A 387 12.17 3.20 5.78
CA TYR A 387 12.06 4.19 6.84
C TYR A 387 12.33 3.59 8.23
N VAL A 388 12.87 4.41 9.11
CA VAL A 388 13.17 4.09 10.51
C VAL A 388 12.65 5.18 11.44
N ILE A 389 12.22 4.78 12.64
CA ILE A 389 11.92 5.67 13.76
C ILE A 389 13.07 5.54 14.75
N MET A 390 13.59 6.66 15.23
CA MET A 390 14.77 6.74 16.10
C MET A 390 14.49 7.57 17.35
N ASP A 391 15.25 7.33 18.41
CA ASP A 391 15.29 8.25 19.54
C ASP A 391 16.10 9.53 19.21
N THR A 392 16.21 10.44 20.19
CA THR A 392 17.04 11.67 20.07
C THR A 392 18.54 11.38 20.01
N SER A 393 18.99 10.16 20.33
CA SER A 393 20.38 9.71 20.19
C SER A 393 20.69 9.10 18.81
N LYS A 394 19.68 9.01 17.92
CA LYS A 394 19.72 8.34 16.60
C LYS A 394 19.83 6.81 16.69
N THR A 395 19.43 6.22 17.81
CA THR A 395 19.26 4.76 17.94
C THR A 395 17.95 4.36 17.30
N ILE A 396 17.95 3.35 16.41
CA ILE A 396 16.74 2.82 15.77
C ILE A 396 15.84 2.15 16.82
N LEU A 397 14.61 2.63 16.93
CA LEU A 397 13.56 2.08 17.79
C LEU A 397 12.60 1.18 17.00
N ASP A 398 12.25 1.58 15.77
CA ASP A 398 11.42 0.79 14.86
C ASP A 398 11.79 1.04 13.39
N PHE A 399 11.37 0.16 12.49
CA PHE A 399 11.73 0.20 11.06
C PHE A 399 10.75 -0.57 10.19
N GLU A 400 10.60 -0.19 8.93
CA GLU A 400 9.71 -0.94 8.02
C GLU A 400 10.21 -2.39 7.83
N ARG A 401 9.31 -3.36 7.98
CA ARG A 401 9.63 -4.81 7.90
C ARG A 401 9.81 -5.32 6.46
N PHE A 402 9.93 -4.41 5.50
CA PHE A 402 10.16 -4.64 4.07
C PHE A 402 11.16 -3.59 3.57
N GLU A 403 11.73 -3.82 2.38
CA GLU A 403 12.54 -2.82 1.68
C GLU A 403 11.76 -2.27 0.47
N ARG A 404 11.93 -0.97 0.23
CA ARG A 404 11.45 -0.25 -0.94
C ARG A 404 12.52 -0.34 -2.03
N PRO A 405 12.13 -0.45 -3.33
CA PRO A 405 13.09 -0.52 -4.43
C PRO A 405 13.87 0.78 -4.56
N GLY A 406 15.09 0.70 -5.12
CA GLY A 406 15.89 1.89 -5.43
C GLY A 406 15.18 2.83 -6.43
N ILE A 407 15.55 4.10 -6.37
CA ILE A 407 14.92 5.21 -7.09
C ILE A 407 15.77 5.52 -8.33
N GLU A 408 15.30 5.05 -9.49
CA GLU A 408 16.12 5.05 -10.71
C GLU A 408 16.15 6.39 -11.47
N GLN A 409 14.99 7.04 -11.60
CA GLN A 409 14.80 8.21 -12.49
C GLN A 409 14.18 9.44 -11.79
N ALA A 410 13.75 9.31 -10.53
CA ALA A 410 13.15 10.41 -9.78
C ALA A 410 14.15 11.05 -8.81
N ASN A 411 14.08 12.37 -8.67
CA ASN A 411 14.82 13.13 -7.65
C ASN A 411 14.10 13.15 -6.29
N MET A 412 12.93 12.50 -6.17
CA MET A 412 12.08 12.50 -4.98
C MET A 412 11.18 11.25 -4.92
N THR A 413 10.85 10.78 -3.72
CA THR A 413 9.83 9.73 -3.50
C THR A 413 8.40 10.27 -3.64
N PHE A 414 7.41 9.38 -3.56
CA PHE A 414 6.03 9.75 -3.20
C PHE A 414 5.99 10.29 -1.75
N ASN A 415 4.83 10.81 -1.30
CA ASN A 415 4.55 11.03 0.14
C ASN A 415 4.29 9.68 0.84
N GLU A 416 5.31 8.83 0.90
CA GLU A 416 5.20 7.42 1.28
C GLU A 416 4.67 7.25 2.70
N VAL A 417 3.92 6.19 2.99
CA VAL A 417 3.37 5.97 4.34
C VAL A 417 4.18 4.89 5.06
N PHE A 418 4.66 5.20 6.26
CA PHE A 418 5.40 4.25 7.09
C PHE A 418 4.61 2.96 7.33
N GLY A 419 5.22 1.82 7.02
CA GLY A 419 4.60 0.50 7.15
C GLY A 419 3.68 0.10 5.99
N ARG A 420 3.57 0.91 4.92
CA ARG A 420 2.80 0.59 3.71
C ARG A 420 3.72 0.38 2.49
N PRO A 421 3.79 -0.84 1.91
CA PRO A 421 4.80 -1.20 0.91
C PRO A 421 4.52 -0.70 -0.51
N TRP A 422 3.44 0.07 -0.72
CA TRP A 422 3.06 0.62 -2.02
C TRP A 422 2.48 2.03 -1.86
N ASN A 423 2.57 2.84 -2.92
CA ASN A 423 2.10 4.23 -2.94
C ASN A 423 0.90 4.43 -3.89
N LYS A 424 0.96 3.80 -5.07
CA LYS A 424 -0.15 3.75 -6.04
C LYS A 424 -0.25 2.34 -6.64
N LEU A 425 -1.48 1.89 -6.85
CA LEU A 425 -1.82 0.59 -7.44
C LEU A 425 -2.71 0.79 -8.67
N SER A 426 -2.70 -0.19 -9.57
CA SER A 426 -3.74 -0.36 -10.59
C SER A 426 -4.68 -1.46 -10.12
N LEU A 427 -5.94 -1.10 -9.86
CA LEU A 427 -6.94 -2.02 -9.34
C LEU A 427 -7.79 -2.62 -10.47
N PHE A 428 -8.46 -3.72 -10.19
CA PHE A 428 -9.45 -4.27 -11.11
C PHE A 428 -10.68 -3.35 -11.13
N SER A 429 -11.06 -2.85 -12.31
CA SER A 429 -12.30 -2.10 -12.51
C SER A 429 -13.44 -3.05 -12.83
N LEU A 430 -14.61 -2.83 -12.21
CA LEU A 430 -15.84 -3.52 -12.59
C LEU A 430 -16.25 -3.11 -14.02
N PRO A 431 -16.84 -4.03 -14.83
CA PRO A 431 -17.35 -3.68 -16.14
C PRO A 431 -18.53 -2.69 -16.02
N GLN A 432 -18.64 -1.73 -16.94
CA GLN A 432 -19.84 -0.91 -17.04
C GLN A 432 -20.96 -1.76 -17.68
N ILE A 433 -22.05 -2.00 -16.94
CA ILE A 433 -23.21 -2.74 -17.45
C ILE A 433 -24.19 -1.78 -18.13
N TYR A 434 -24.50 -0.67 -17.48
CA TYR A 434 -25.32 0.42 -18.03
C TYR A 434 -24.57 1.75 -17.86
N PRO A 435 -24.48 2.59 -18.90
CA PRO A 435 -23.79 3.88 -18.79
C PRO A 435 -24.55 4.86 -17.90
N PHE A 436 -23.82 5.87 -17.42
CA PHE A 436 -24.41 7.12 -16.95
C PHE A 436 -24.95 7.93 -18.14
N GLU A 437 -25.96 8.76 -17.90
CA GLU A 437 -26.52 9.65 -18.92
C GLU A 437 -25.59 10.86 -19.15
N PRO A 438 -25.61 11.51 -20.33
CA PRO A 438 -24.74 12.66 -20.62
C PRO A 438 -24.95 13.88 -19.70
N SER A 439 -26.09 13.95 -19.02
CA SER A 439 -26.42 14.96 -18.00
C SER A 439 -25.81 14.70 -16.63
N ASP A 440 -25.28 13.50 -16.39
CA ASP A 440 -24.82 13.08 -15.07
C ASP A 440 -23.48 13.73 -14.70
N PRO A 441 -23.22 13.98 -13.41
CA PRO A 441 -21.98 14.61 -12.97
C PRO A 441 -20.76 13.71 -13.26
N GLY A 442 -19.77 14.30 -13.95
CA GLY A 442 -18.53 13.61 -14.33
C GLY A 442 -17.70 13.12 -13.14
N LEU A 443 -16.87 12.11 -13.39
CA LEU A 443 -16.05 11.45 -12.37
C LEU A 443 -15.02 12.40 -11.76
N SER A 444 -15.16 12.72 -10.47
CA SER A 444 -14.16 13.51 -9.73
C SER A 444 -12.87 12.72 -9.47
N LYS A 445 -11.73 13.40 -9.62
CA LYS A 445 -10.38 12.89 -9.28
C LYS A 445 -10.19 12.64 -7.78
N LEU A 446 -11.10 13.10 -6.93
CA LEU A 446 -11.10 12.80 -5.49
C LEU A 446 -11.31 11.30 -5.20
N TYR A 447 -11.89 10.55 -6.15
CA TYR A 447 -12.13 9.11 -6.04
C TYR A 447 -11.15 8.26 -6.88
N ASP A 448 -9.89 8.69 -7.01
CA ASP A 448 -8.80 7.82 -7.54
C ASP A 448 -8.55 6.68 -6.53
N ASP A 449 -9.19 5.55 -6.78
CA ASP A 449 -9.17 4.36 -5.94
C ASP A 449 -7.85 3.60 -5.97
N GLY A 450 -6.96 3.91 -6.92
CA GLY A 450 -5.60 3.39 -6.96
C GLY A 450 -4.67 3.96 -5.86
N THR A 451 -5.15 4.88 -5.03
CA THR A 451 -4.36 5.49 -3.94
C THR A 451 -5.16 5.63 -2.65
N ILE A 452 -4.45 5.64 -1.51
CA ILE A 452 -5.00 6.06 -0.22
C ILE A 452 -4.32 7.37 0.18
N ALA A 453 -5.05 8.47 0.06
CA ALA A 453 -4.64 9.78 0.54
C ALA A 453 -4.68 9.86 2.08
N THR A 454 -3.97 10.80 2.68
CA THR A 454 -4.01 11.07 4.12
C THR A 454 -4.69 12.41 4.39
N LEU A 455 -5.61 12.43 5.35
CA LEU A 455 -6.26 13.64 5.85
C LEU A 455 -5.68 13.98 7.23
N HIS A 456 -4.93 15.07 7.31
CA HIS A 456 -4.34 15.58 8.55
C HIS A 456 -5.16 16.79 9.02
N PHE A 457 -5.74 16.73 10.21
CA PHE A 457 -6.51 17.84 10.81
C PHE A 457 -5.81 18.36 12.06
N GLU A 458 -5.64 19.67 12.14
CA GLU A 458 -5.00 20.35 13.27
C GLU A 458 -5.95 21.39 13.87
N GLY A 459 -6.26 21.23 15.16
CA GLY A 459 -7.17 22.10 15.92
C GLY A 459 -6.83 22.08 17.42
N SER A 460 -7.64 22.76 18.22
CA SER A 460 -7.46 22.82 19.69
C SER A 460 -7.56 21.43 20.31
N GLU A 461 -6.50 21.01 21.02
CA GLU A 461 -6.49 19.72 21.72
C GLU A 461 -7.60 19.63 22.80
N ALA A 462 -7.90 20.74 23.46
CA ALA A 462 -8.96 20.81 24.47
C ALA A 462 -10.34 20.55 23.83
N ASP A 463 -10.66 21.25 22.74
CA ASP A 463 -11.93 21.15 22.03
C ASP A 463 -12.09 19.75 21.39
N ILE A 464 -10.98 19.18 20.87
CA ILE A 464 -10.93 17.80 20.39
C ILE A 464 -11.27 16.84 21.54
N ARG A 465 -10.61 16.95 22.70
CA ARG A 465 -10.90 16.09 23.88
C ARG A 465 -12.33 16.27 24.36
N GLU A 466 -12.87 17.49 24.38
CA GLU A 466 -14.25 17.77 24.78
C GLU A 466 -15.27 17.13 23.82
N MET A 467 -15.10 17.30 22.51
CA MET A 467 -15.95 16.69 21.48
C MET A 467 -15.97 15.16 21.60
N HIS A 468 -14.83 14.53 21.85
CA HIS A 468 -14.71 13.07 22.00
C HIS A 468 -15.26 12.55 23.33
N THR A 469 -15.12 13.32 24.42
CA THR A 469 -15.69 12.98 25.72
C THR A 469 -17.22 13.08 25.68
N ASN A 470 -17.74 14.17 25.12
CA ASN A 470 -19.16 14.45 25.01
C ASN A 470 -19.74 13.95 23.66
N LYS A 471 -19.31 12.76 23.21
CA LYS A 471 -19.59 12.26 21.85
C LYS A 471 -21.06 12.12 21.47
N MET A 472 -22.01 12.29 22.38
CA MET A 472 -23.46 12.27 22.08
C MET A 472 -24.04 13.67 21.80
N GLU A 473 -23.33 14.75 22.14
CA GLU A 473 -23.76 16.12 21.83
C GLU A 473 -23.58 16.41 20.33
N LYS A 474 -24.65 16.79 19.64
CA LYS A 474 -24.70 17.00 18.19
C LYS A 474 -24.20 18.38 17.77
N LYS A 475 -24.10 19.33 18.71
CA LYS A 475 -23.68 20.73 18.48
C LYS A 475 -22.18 20.98 18.67
N LEU A 476 -21.44 20.09 19.32
CA LEU A 476 -19.99 20.26 19.49
C LEU A 476 -19.26 20.08 18.17
N SER A 477 -18.35 21.02 17.89
CA SER A 477 -17.49 21.05 16.71
C SER A 477 -16.16 21.72 17.06
N VAL A 478 -15.13 21.45 16.26
CA VAL A 478 -13.78 22.04 16.40
C VAL A 478 -13.41 22.73 15.09
N SER A 479 -13.02 24.00 15.14
CA SER A 479 -12.40 24.67 13.99
C SER A 479 -10.91 24.39 13.93
N GLY A 480 -10.39 24.19 12.72
CA GLY A 480 -8.98 23.91 12.49
C GLY A 480 -8.57 23.97 11.02
N LYS A 481 -7.34 23.52 10.76
CA LYS A 481 -6.78 23.37 9.41
C LYS A 481 -6.90 21.93 8.96
N LEU A 482 -7.05 21.72 7.65
CA LEU A 482 -7.03 20.39 7.03
C LEU A 482 -5.98 20.34 5.92
N SER A 483 -5.12 19.32 5.94
CA SER A 483 -4.21 18.98 4.84
C SER A 483 -4.64 17.67 4.19
N TYR A 484 -4.92 17.72 2.88
CA TYR A 484 -5.17 16.53 2.05
C TYR A 484 -3.90 16.15 1.29
N ILE A 485 -3.28 15.04 1.69
CA ILE A 485 -1.95 14.62 1.23
C ILE A 485 -2.09 13.44 0.28
N ARG A 486 -1.73 13.64 -0.99
CA ARG A 486 -1.83 12.64 -2.06
C ARG A 486 -0.55 11.81 -2.20
N GLN A 487 -0.73 10.60 -2.69
CA GLN A 487 0.36 9.74 -3.16
C GLN A 487 0.77 10.14 -4.58
N SER A 488 1.57 11.22 -4.70
CA SER A 488 2.14 11.68 -5.97
C SER A 488 3.62 12.02 -5.82
N ILE A 489 4.39 11.81 -6.89
CA ILE A 489 5.70 12.45 -7.12
C ILE A 489 5.44 13.78 -7.80
N HIS A 490 6.18 14.83 -7.45
CA HIS A 490 6.18 16.12 -8.16
C HIS A 490 7.62 16.63 -8.32
N SER A 491 7.97 17.18 -9.49
CA SER A 491 9.37 17.41 -9.86
C SER A 491 9.98 18.74 -9.38
N CYS A 492 9.25 19.55 -8.60
CA CYS A 492 9.73 20.84 -8.09
C CYS A 492 9.54 20.99 -6.57
N CYS A 493 10.39 21.81 -5.96
CA CYS A 493 10.63 21.86 -4.52
C CYS A 493 9.57 22.66 -3.71
N ARG A 494 8.27 22.50 -4.01
CA ARG A 494 7.17 23.13 -3.25
C ARG A 494 6.01 22.14 -3.07
N ASN A 495 5.39 22.16 -1.89
CA ASN A 495 4.38 21.16 -1.49
C ASN A 495 3.03 21.25 -2.22
N HIS A 496 2.71 22.40 -2.82
CA HIS A 496 1.35 22.80 -3.24
C HIS A 496 0.60 21.86 -4.21
N ASP A 497 1.29 21.01 -4.98
CA ASP A 497 0.63 20.10 -5.95
C ASP A 497 0.34 18.70 -5.39
N THR A 498 0.92 18.34 -4.23
CA THR A 498 0.70 17.02 -3.59
C THR A 498 0.03 17.12 -2.21
N VAL A 499 0.02 18.32 -1.64
CA VAL A 499 -0.67 18.67 -0.39
C VAL A 499 -1.62 19.82 -0.70
N GLU A 500 -2.92 19.59 -0.56
CA GLU A 500 -3.91 20.65 -0.53
C GLU A 500 -4.18 21.05 0.92
N GLN A 501 -3.69 22.22 1.32
CA GLN A 501 -4.06 22.86 2.59
C GLN A 501 -5.38 23.62 2.41
N ILE A 502 -6.31 23.36 3.33
CA ILE A 502 -7.63 23.97 3.40
C ILE A 502 -7.72 24.68 4.75
N GLY A 503 -7.79 26.01 4.70
CA GLY A 503 -7.39 26.86 5.82
C GLY A 503 -8.37 26.91 7.00
N HIS A 504 -9.67 26.83 6.72
CA HIS A 504 -10.72 26.87 7.75
C HIS A 504 -11.72 25.72 7.54
N VAL A 505 -11.67 24.76 8.44
CA VAL A 505 -12.52 23.57 8.45
C VAL A 505 -13.09 23.36 9.83
N GLU A 506 -14.42 23.21 9.92
CA GLU A 506 -15.13 22.78 11.13
C GLU A 506 -15.27 21.24 11.08
N ILE A 507 -14.77 20.51 12.08
CA ILE A 507 -15.02 19.08 12.25
C ILE A 507 -15.99 18.82 13.40
N LYS A 508 -16.93 17.90 13.22
CA LYS A 508 -17.77 17.37 14.30
C LYS A 508 -18.03 15.88 14.20
N ILE A 509 -18.35 15.23 15.31
CA ILE A 509 -18.80 13.82 15.30
C ILE A 509 -20.15 13.73 14.58
N GLY A 510 -20.26 12.79 13.64
CA GLY A 510 -21.42 12.60 12.76
C GLY A 510 -22.40 11.51 13.21
N GLY A 511 -23.46 11.31 12.41
CA GLY A 511 -24.41 10.20 12.54
C GLY A 511 -25.26 10.19 13.83
N HIS A 512 -25.94 9.07 14.08
CA HIS A 512 -26.87 8.88 15.19
C HIS A 512 -26.48 7.68 16.07
N SER A 513 -26.94 6.46 15.71
CA SER A 513 -26.57 5.19 16.37
C SER A 513 -25.07 4.91 16.29
N SER A 514 -24.43 5.30 15.19
CA SER A 514 -22.99 5.20 14.93
C SER A 514 -22.11 5.88 16.00
N ARG A 515 -22.66 6.84 16.76
CA ARG A 515 -21.95 7.53 17.85
C ARG A 515 -21.67 6.61 19.05
N ASN A 516 -22.40 5.51 19.19
CA ASN A 516 -22.23 4.55 20.30
C ASN A 516 -20.89 3.79 20.23
N TRP A 517 -20.32 3.62 19.03
CA TRP A 517 -19.03 2.94 18.81
C TRP A 517 -17.84 3.74 19.35
N ALA A 518 -16.75 3.04 19.69
CA ALA A 518 -15.50 3.66 20.13
C ALA A 518 -14.76 4.39 18.98
N LYS A 519 -14.89 3.88 17.75
CA LYS A 519 -14.46 4.52 16.52
C LYS A 519 -15.66 5.25 15.91
N VAL A 520 -15.73 6.56 16.08
CA VAL A 520 -16.87 7.39 15.66
C VAL A 520 -16.73 7.89 14.21
N PRO A 521 -17.83 8.18 13.49
CA PRO A 521 -17.78 8.94 12.25
C PRO A 521 -17.62 10.44 12.53
N TYR A 522 -17.12 11.20 11.55
CA TYR A 522 -17.05 12.66 11.62
C TYR A 522 -17.60 13.26 10.34
N LYS A 523 -18.09 14.50 10.44
CA LYS A 523 -18.51 15.40 9.37
C LYS A 523 -17.65 16.65 9.43
N LEU A 524 -16.96 16.97 8.35
CA LEU A 524 -16.22 18.21 8.17
C LEU A 524 -17.05 19.16 7.30
N LYS A 525 -17.04 20.44 7.63
CA LYS A 525 -17.48 21.53 6.76
C LYS A 525 -16.27 22.39 6.43
N ILE A 526 -15.99 22.56 5.15
CA ILE A 526 -15.01 23.50 4.62
C ILE A 526 -15.76 24.80 4.33
N ASP A 527 -15.27 25.91 4.84
CA ASP A 527 -15.89 27.21 4.63
C ASP A 527 -15.71 27.68 3.16
N PRO A 528 -16.81 27.91 2.39
CA PRO A 528 -16.72 28.32 0.99
C PRO A 528 -16.22 29.74 0.78
N VAL A 529 -16.27 30.61 1.81
CA VAL A 529 -15.76 31.99 1.72
C VAL A 529 -14.24 32.00 1.78
N THR A 530 -13.64 31.19 2.67
CA THR A 530 -12.18 31.08 2.81
C THR A 530 -11.55 30.05 1.87
N SER A 531 -12.33 29.09 1.37
CA SER A 531 -11.87 28.05 0.43
C SER A 531 -12.82 27.89 -0.77
N PRO A 532 -12.92 28.90 -1.68
CA PRO A 532 -13.87 28.92 -2.80
C PRO A 532 -13.63 27.86 -3.90
N GLN A 533 -12.58 27.05 -3.78
CA GLN A 533 -12.30 25.86 -4.60
C GLN A 533 -12.75 24.54 -3.96
N GLY A 534 -12.99 24.52 -2.64
CA GLY A 534 -13.24 23.32 -1.84
C GLY A 534 -12.13 22.26 -1.94
N LEU A 535 -12.40 21.04 -1.47
CA LEU A 535 -11.58 19.86 -1.79
C LEU A 535 -12.09 19.22 -3.08
N PHE A 536 -11.50 19.54 -4.24
CA PHE A 536 -12.05 19.18 -5.56
C PHE A 536 -13.53 19.62 -5.75
N ARG A 537 -13.82 20.92 -5.52
CA ARG A 537 -15.18 21.50 -5.57
C ARG A 537 -16.17 20.87 -4.59
N ARG A 538 -15.71 20.58 -3.37
CA ARG A 538 -16.53 19.97 -2.31
C ARG A 538 -16.27 20.67 -1.00
N TRP A 539 -17.35 20.94 -0.28
CA TRP A 539 -17.33 21.71 0.96
C TRP A 539 -17.83 20.95 2.18
N GLU A 540 -18.28 19.71 2.04
CA GLU A 540 -18.72 18.91 3.18
C GLU A 540 -18.25 17.46 3.05
N LEU A 541 -17.82 16.87 4.17
CA LEU A 541 -17.10 15.61 4.20
C LEU A 541 -17.43 14.74 5.47
N LYS A 542 -18.38 13.76 5.41
CA LYS A 542 -18.80 12.69 6.39
C LYS A 542 -18.25 11.23 6.20
N LEU A 543 -16.98 10.86 6.44
CA LEU A 543 -16.58 9.42 6.38
C LEU A 543 -16.87 8.65 7.67
N ARG A 544 -16.75 7.34 7.50
CA ARG A 544 -17.42 6.34 8.28
C ARG A 544 -16.36 5.43 8.89
N PRO A 545 -16.56 4.94 10.12
CA PRO A 545 -15.55 4.16 10.81
C PRO A 545 -15.42 2.73 10.27
N GLY A 546 -16.44 2.22 9.56
CA GLY A 546 -16.54 0.80 9.16
C GLY A 546 -16.74 -0.14 10.35
N ALA A 547 -17.27 0.37 11.48
CA ALA A 547 -17.25 -0.34 12.77
C ALA A 547 -18.08 -1.65 12.81
N THR A 548 -19.04 -1.79 11.89
CA THR A 548 -19.92 -2.96 11.74
C THR A 548 -19.42 -3.98 10.72
N ASP A 549 -18.46 -3.64 9.84
CA ASP A 549 -17.98 -4.52 8.77
C ASP A 549 -16.54 -4.99 9.03
N PRO A 550 -16.30 -6.29 9.32
CA PRO A 550 -14.95 -6.81 9.54
C PRO A 550 -14.08 -6.75 8.29
N THR A 551 -14.66 -6.62 7.09
CA THR A 551 -13.90 -6.42 5.85
C THR A 551 -13.61 -4.94 5.58
N MET A 552 -14.46 -4.02 6.04
CA MET A 552 -14.52 -2.63 5.56
C MET A 552 -14.65 -2.49 4.02
N LEU A 553 -15.00 -3.58 3.30
CA LEU A 553 -15.09 -3.63 1.84
C LEU A 553 -16.52 -3.47 1.32
N ARG A 554 -17.54 -3.81 2.13
CA ARG A 554 -18.92 -4.00 1.67
C ARG A 554 -19.53 -2.75 1.07
N GLU A 555 -19.50 -1.65 1.83
CA GLU A 555 -20.03 -0.35 1.40
C GLU A 555 -19.37 0.12 0.09
N LYS A 556 -18.02 0.10 0.02
CA LYS A 556 -17.28 0.51 -1.17
C LYS A 556 -17.51 -0.39 -2.38
N LEU A 557 -17.68 -1.70 -2.17
CA LEU A 557 -18.00 -2.64 -3.24
C LEU A 557 -19.41 -2.38 -3.80
N TYR A 558 -20.37 -2.08 -2.93
CA TYR A 558 -21.73 -1.74 -3.32
C TYR A 558 -21.80 -0.41 -4.10
N GLU A 559 -21.07 0.61 -3.66
CA GLU A 559 -20.91 1.88 -4.39
C GLU A 559 -20.33 1.68 -5.80
N ASP A 560 -19.35 0.79 -5.96
CA ASP A 560 -18.76 0.48 -7.27
C ASP A 560 -19.73 -0.29 -8.16
N MET A 561 -20.56 -1.16 -7.59
CA MET A 561 -21.62 -1.85 -8.33
C MET A 561 -22.72 -0.88 -8.77
N LEU A 562 -23.15 0.07 -7.91
CA LEU A 562 -24.09 1.14 -8.26
C LEU A 562 -23.58 1.99 -9.44
N GLN A 563 -22.29 2.34 -9.42
CA GLN A 563 -21.65 3.06 -10.52
C GLN A 563 -21.63 2.23 -11.82
N SER A 564 -21.32 0.93 -11.75
CA SER A 564 -21.31 0.01 -12.89
C SER A 564 -22.68 -0.10 -13.59
N ILE A 565 -23.78 0.08 -12.85
CA ILE A 565 -25.15 0.04 -13.38
C ILE A 565 -25.76 1.43 -13.65
N GLY A 566 -24.97 2.50 -13.59
CA GLY A 566 -25.41 3.86 -13.93
C GLY A 566 -26.48 4.41 -12.98
N VAL A 567 -26.47 3.99 -11.71
CA VAL A 567 -27.32 4.55 -10.64
C VAL A 567 -26.54 5.66 -9.93
N LEU A 568 -27.16 6.83 -9.76
CA LEU A 568 -26.57 7.96 -9.05
C LEU A 568 -26.56 7.67 -7.55
N ALA A 569 -25.36 7.51 -6.98
CA ALA A 569 -25.15 7.19 -5.58
C ALA A 569 -23.91 7.89 -5.03
N PRO A 570 -23.83 8.12 -3.70
CA PRO A 570 -22.61 8.62 -3.06
C PRO A 570 -21.40 7.76 -3.41
N ARG A 571 -20.23 8.39 -3.50
CA ARG A 571 -18.97 7.71 -3.85
C ARG A 571 -17.99 7.80 -2.69
N GLY A 572 -17.52 6.64 -2.24
CA GLY A 572 -16.45 6.50 -1.27
C GLY A 572 -15.08 6.42 -1.92
N ALA A 573 -14.06 6.64 -1.11
CA ALA A 573 -12.69 6.21 -1.39
C ALA A 573 -12.01 6.00 -0.04
N TYR A 574 -11.08 5.05 0.01
CA TYR A 574 -10.28 4.87 1.20
C TYR A 574 -9.28 6.01 1.32
N VAL A 575 -9.23 6.59 2.50
CA VAL A 575 -8.23 7.57 2.92
C VAL A 575 -7.80 7.19 4.32
N ARG A 576 -6.55 7.47 4.68
CA ARG A 576 -6.09 7.42 6.07
C ARG A 576 -6.79 8.60 6.78
N PRO A 577 -7.83 8.35 7.60
CA PRO A 577 -9.03 9.18 7.48
C PRO A 577 -9.21 10.29 8.49
N ASN A 578 -9.70 11.42 7.98
CA ASN A 578 -10.53 12.38 8.71
C ASN A 578 -11.51 13.19 7.75
N HIS A 579 -12.40 12.57 6.92
CA HIS A 579 -13.76 13.12 6.49
C HIS A 579 -14.27 12.92 4.96
N ARG A 580 -15.59 12.70 4.53
CA ARG A 580 -16.22 12.64 3.10
C ARG A 580 -17.80 12.58 2.89
N TYR A 581 -18.56 13.38 2.08
CA TYR A 581 -20.08 13.49 2.12
C TYR A 581 -20.88 13.35 0.77
N LEU A 582 -22.22 13.57 0.81
CA LEU A 582 -23.26 13.36 -0.21
C LEU A 582 -23.59 14.50 -1.20
N ARG A 583 -23.45 15.81 -0.87
CA ARG A 583 -23.85 16.95 -1.78
C ARG A 583 -23.23 16.86 -3.18
N GLU A 584 -22.13 16.12 -3.24
CA GLU A 584 -21.27 15.86 -4.38
C GLU A 584 -21.89 14.95 -5.47
N THR A 585 -22.96 14.22 -5.13
CA THR A 585 -23.53 13.12 -5.93
C THR A 585 -24.34 13.58 -7.14
N ILE A 586 -24.99 14.74 -7.04
CA ILE A 586 -26.05 15.16 -7.99
C ILE A 586 -25.52 16.17 -9.02
N HIS A 587 -24.65 17.11 -8.58
CA HIS A 587 -24.12 18.19 -9.42
C HIS A 587 -22.58 18.24 -9.43
N GLY A 588 -21.91 17.14 -9.06
CA GLY A 588 -20.45 17.05 -8.98
C GLY A 588 -19.82 17.91 -7.86
N GLY A 589 -20.65 18.65 -7.12
CA GLY A 589 -20.29 19.56 -6.04
C GLY A 589 -20.43 21.06 -6.37
N ASP A 590 -20.80 21.46 -7.60
CA ASP A 590 -20.85 22.88 -7.97
C ASP A 590 -21.90 23.67 -7.14
N PRO A 591 -21.52 24.72 -6.39
CA PRO A 591 -22.42 25.45 -5.52
C PRO A 591 -23.29 26.49 -6.27
N HIS A 592 -23.06 26.72 -7.56
CA HIS A 592 -23.82 27.68 -8.37
C HIS A 592 -24.99 27.04 -9.13
N VAL A 593 -25.11 25.71 -9.09
CA VAL A 593 -26.26 25.00 -9.64
C VAL A 593 -27.40 25.04 -8.62
N ARG A 594 -28.57 25.54 -9.04
CA ARG A 594 -29.78 25.57 -8.20
C ARG A 594 -30.17 24.12 -7.84
N MET A 595 -30.07 23.78 -6.56
CA MET A 595 -30.56 22.50 -6.05
C MET A 595 -32.08 22.36 -6.26
N GLY A 596 -32.49 21.18 -6.72
CA GLY A 596 -33.87 20.72 -6.66
C GLY A 596 -34.28 20.24 -5.26
N GLU A 597 -35.56 19.94 -5.09
CA GLU A 597 -36.13 19.45 -3.82
C GLU A 597 -35.49 18.09 -3.46
N MET A 598 -34.99 17.95 -2.24
CA MET A 598 -34.44 16.70 -1.71
C MET A 598 -35.26 16.22 -0.52
N ILE A 599 -35.64 14.95 -0.51
CA ILE A 599 -36.40 14.35 0.59
C ILE A 599 -35.73 13.04 0.99
N GLN A 600 -35.36 12.91 2.26
CA GLN A 600 -34.75 11.69 2.81
C GLN A 600 -35.84 10.79 3.43
N GLY A 601 -35.81 9.49 3.12
CA GLY A 601 -36.61 8.48 3.82
C GLY A 601 -35.90 7.93 5.05
N ASP A 602 -36.63 7.73 6.15
CA ASP A 602 -36.13 7.08 7.39
C ASP A 602 -37.07 5.92 7.83
N ALA A 603 -36.52 5.02 8.66
CA ALA A 603 -37.17 3.82 9.17
C ALA A 603 -38.24 4.13 10.24
N GLY A 604 -39.41 4.59 9.79
CA GLY A 604 -40.61 4.71 10.62
C GLY A 604 -41.02 3.36 11.25
N LYS A 605 -41.49 3.38 12.51
CA LYS A 605 -41.93 2.16 13.20
C LYS A 605 -43.30 1.69 12.70
N GLY A 606 -43.34 0.52 12.04
CA GLY A 606 -44.58 -0.14 11.63
C GLY A 606 -45.16 0.43 10.34
N ASP A 607 -46.46 0.71 10.31
CA ASP A 607 -47.20 1.19 9.12
C ASP A 607 -46.71 2.56 8.60
N TYR A 608 -45.81 3.22 9.36
CA TYR A 608 -45.28 4.54 9.13
C TYR A 608 -43.98 4.60 8.30
N ALA A 609 -43.33 3.49 7.93
CA ALA A 609 -42.09 3.52 7.12
C ALA A 609 -42.18 4.34 5.81
N ALA A 610 -41.05 4.80 5.27
CA ALA A 610 -40.95 5.61 4.04
C ALA A 610 -41.14 4.78 2.75
N ASN A 611 -42.29 4.11 2.65
CA ASN A 611 -42.65 3.15 1.60
C ASN A 611 -43.36 3.76 0.37
N LEU A 612 -43.37 5.09 0.20
CA LEU A 612 -44.08 5.81 -0.87
C LEU A 612 -45.61 5.57 -0.93
N GLY A 613 -46.23 5.15 0.17
CA GLY A 613 -47.68 4.96 0.27
C GLY A 613 -48.45 6.28 0.48
N TYR A 614 -49.49 6.50 -0.33
CA TYR A 614 -50.41 7.62 -0.19
C TYR A 614 -51.35 7.42 1.02
N ARG A 615 -51.36 8.38 1.94
CA ARG A 615 -52.17 8.36 3.19
C ARG A 615 -53.26 9.44 3.25
N GLY A 616 -53.27 10.38 2.30
CA GLY A 616 -54.18 11.51 2.26
C GLY A 616 -53.56 12.72 1.56
N ASP A 617 -54.35 13.79 1.39
CA ASP A 617 -53.92 15.04 0.76
C ASP A 617 -53.36 16.07 1.74
N ASP A 618 -53.57 15.86 3.04
CA ASP A 618 -53.08 16.71 4.12
C ASP A 618 -51.69 16.22 4.56
N GLU A 619 -50.74 17.16 4.70
CA GLU A 619 -49.37 16.93 5.14
C GLU A 619 -49.32 16.23 6.51
N SER A 620 -50.27 16.52 7.41
CA SER A 620 -50.41 15.86 8.71
C SER A 620 -50.80 14.37 8.64
N SER A 621 -51.09 13.84 7.46
CA SER A 621 -51.30 12.39 7.23
C SER A 621 -49.98 11.60 7.17
N TYR A 622 -48.84 12.28 7.25
CA TYR A 622 -47.50 11.74 7.11
C TYR A 622 -46.65 12.13 8.33
N ASP A 623 -45.70 11.27 8.72
CA ASP A 623 -44.83 11.49 9.88
C ASP A 623 -43.59 12.29 9.44
N ASP A 624 -43.32 13.40 10.12
CA ASP A 624 -42.22 14.33 9.83
C ASP A 624 -40.84 13.70 10.01
N LYS A 625 -40.75 12.61 10.78
CA LYS A 625 -39.52 11.83 10.98
C LYS A 625 -39.33 10.72 9.96
N VAL A 626 -40.25 10.58 9.01
CA VAL A 626 -40.22 9.54 7.98
C VAL A 626 -39.83 10.12 6.63
N TYR A 627 -40.28 11.33 6.31
CA TYR A 627 -39.90 12.08 5.11
C TYR A 627 -39.31 13.44 5.52
N GLU A 628 -38.00 13.46 5.78
CA GLU A 628 -37.27 14.67 6.13
C GLU A 628 -36.95 15.47 4.86
N VAL A 629 -37.60 16.61 4.65
CA VAL A 629 -37.29 17.53 3.55
C VAL A 629 -35.96 18.25 3.83
N LYS A 630 -35.08 18.31 2.83
CA LYS A 630 -33.77 18.98 2.91
C LYS A 630 -33.64 20.01 1.80
N LEU A 631 -33.63 21.27 2.18
CA LEU A 631 -33.45 22.42 1.31
C LEU A 631 -32.04 23.01 1.51
N ASP A 632 -31.60 23.82 0.54
CA ASP A 632 -30.26 24.42 0.53
C ASP A 632 -30.19 25.73 1.36
N GLU A 633 -31.35 26.26 1.74
CA GLU A 633 -31.52 27.42 2.64
C GLU A 633 -32.12 26.92 3.97
N GLU A 634 -31.48 27.23 5.10
CA GLU A 634 -32.01 26.92 6.44
C GLU A 634 -33.24 27.80 6.73
N ASP A 635 -34.31 27.20 7.26
CA ASP A 635 -35.56 27.83 7.72
C ASP A 635 -36.46 28.51 6.64
N ASP A 636 -36.85 27.76 5.60
CA ASP A 636 -38.01 28.10 4.75
C ASP A 636 -39.14 27.05 4.85
N ASP A 637 -40.07 27.28 5.79
CA ASP A 637 -41.24 26.42 6.04
C ASP A 637 -42.18 26.33 4.83
N ASP A 638 -42.33 27.42 4.05
CA ASP A 638 -43.24 27.47 2.90
C ASP A 638 -42.72 26.58 1.76
N ASN A 639 -41.41 26.62 1.48
CA ASN A 639 -40.77 25.72 0.51
C ASN A 639 -40.76 24.27 1.00
N SER A 640 -40.61 24.03 2.31
CA SER A 640 -40.64 22.67 2.89
C SER A 640 -42.01 22.01 2.71
N SER A 641 -43.08 22.73 3.03
CA SER A 641 -44.46 22.26 2.79
C SER A 641 -44.78 22.13 1.29
N MET A 642 -44.15 22.92 0.41
CA MET A 642 -44.29 22.77 -1.04
C MET A 642 -43.68 21.46 -1.55
N ALA A 643 -42.45 21.14 -1.14
CA ALA A 643 -41.79 19.88 -1.48
C ALA A 643 -42.60 18.67 -0.99
N MET A 644 -43.17 18.75 0.22
CA MET A 644 -44.02 17.68 0.75
C MET A 644 -45.33 17.54 -0.05
N LYS A 645 -45.96 18.64 -0.50
CA LYS A 645 -47.10 18.60 -1.42
C LYS A 645 -46.75 17.94 -2.76
N HIS A 646 -45.56 18.20 -3.33
CA HIS A 646 -45.09 17.52 -4.54
C HIS A 646 -44.88 16.02 -4.32
N LEU A 647 -44.41 15.60 -3.14
CA LEU A 647 -44.28 14.19 -2.79
C LEU A 647 -45.65 13.51 -2.64
N ILE A 648 -46.60 14.15 -1.95
CA ILE A 648 -47.98 13.64 -1.79
C ILE A 648 -48.66 13.45 -3.15
N GLN A 649 -48.45 14.37 -4.11
CA GLN A 649 -48.95 14.21 -5.48
C GLN A 649 -48.32 12.99 -6.19
N PHE A 650 -47.03 12.74 -6.00
CA PHE A 650 -46.34 11.56 -6.56
C PHE A 650 -46.84 10.26 -5.91
N MET A 651 -47.03 10.22 -4.60
CA MET A 651 -47.64 9.09 -3.89
C MET A 651 -49.07 8.82 -4.39
N ARG A 652 -49.87 9.88 -4.61
CA ARG A 652 -51.23 9.76 -5.18
C ARG A 652 -51.22 9.17 -6.58
N PHE A 653 -50.24 9.54 -7.41
CA PHE A 653 -50.02 8.92 -8.73
C PHE A 653 -49.69 7.42 -8.59
N ILE A 654 -48.77 7.03 -7.69
CA ILE A 654 -48.46 5.61 -7.42
C ILE A 654 -49.73 4.85 -7.01
N ALA A 655 -50.51 5.40 -6.08
CA ALA A 655 -51.73 4.77 -5.60
C ALA A 655 -52.78 4.57 -6.71
N THR A 656 -52.97 5.59 -7.56
CA THR A 656 -53.99 5.60 -8.63
C THR A 656 -53.59 4.85 -9.90
N TYR A 657 -52.30 4.56 -10.10
CA TYR A 657 -51.81 3.76 -11.22
C TYR A 657 -52.37 2.32 -11.16
N LYS A 658 -52.86 1.81 -12.30
CA LYS A 658 -53.56 0.53 -12.45
C LYS A 658 -52.82 -0.40 -13.42
N PRO A 659 -51.91 -1.26 -12.93
CA PRO A 659 -51.11 -2.18 -13.75
C PRO A 659 -51.92 -2.98 -14.78
N GLU A 660 -53.12 -3.42 -14.38
CA GLU A 660 -54.05 -4.22 -15.18
C GLU A 660 -54.65 -3.48 -16.39
N THR A 661 -54.46 -2.17 -16.48
CA THR A 661 -54.95 -1.33 -17.59
C THR A 661 -53.86 -0.94 -18.60
N ILE A 662 -52.60 -1.26 -18.32
CA ILE A 662 -51.44 -0.85 -19.13
C ILE A 662 -51.04 -2.00 -20.08
N PRO A 663 -50.83 -1.75 -21.38
CA PRO A 663 -50.38 -2.78 -22.30
C PRO A 663 -48.95 -3.26 -21.99
N ASP A 664 -48.61 -4.48 -22.42
CA ASP A 664 -47.26 -5.04 -22.33
C ASP A 664 -46.33 -4.41 -23.39
N SER A 665 -46.00 -3.13 -23.20
CA SER A 665 -45.19 -2.32 -24.10
C SER A 665 -44.43 -1.21 -23.36
N GLU A 666 -43.56 -0.51 -24.10
CA GLU A 666 -42.82 0.67 -23.64
C GLU A 666 -43.74 1.82 -23.16
N GLU A 667 -45.03 1.80 -23.47
CA GLU A 667 -46.03 2.72 -22.88
C GLU A 667 -45.99 2.72 -21.35
N ALA A 668 -45.72 1.56 -20.74
CA ALA A 668 -45.50 1.48 -19.29
C ALA A 668 -44.34 2.36 -18.82
N VAL A 669 -43.21 2.39 -19.55
CA VAL A 669 -42.07 3.26 -19.23
C VAL A 669 -42.43 4.71 -19.48
N ASN A 670 -43.09 5.03 -20.60
CA ASN A 670 -43.49 6.39 -20.97
C ASN A 670 -44.46 7.05 -19.97
N ILE A 671 -45.27 6.26 -19.26
CA ILE A 671 -46.13 6.76 -18.17
C ILE A 671 -45.33 7.12 -16.91
N TRP A 672 -44.33 6.32 -16.56
CA TRP A 672 -43.53 6.53 -15.35
C TRP A 672 -42.38 7.52 -15.53
N GLN A 673 -41.69 7.52 -16.67
CA GLN A 673 -40.45 8.28 -16.88
C GLN A 673 -40.60 9.79 -16.61
N PRO A 674 -41.69 10.48 -16.98
CA PRO A 674 -41.89 11.90 -16.64
C PRO A 674 -42.16 12.18 -15.15
N LYS A 675 -42.34 11.13 -14.33
CA LYS A 675 -42.60 11.24 -12.88
C LYS A 675 -41.39 10.81 -12.07
N ILE A 676 -40.76 9.70 -12.44
CA ILE A 676 -39.54 9.18 -11.83
C ILE A 676 -38.70 8.52 -12.91
N ASP A 677 -37.38 8.54 -12.77
CA ASP A 677 -36.51 7.71 -13.61
C ASP A 677 -36.69 6.22 -13.27
N ILE A 678 -37.72 5.62 -13.87
CA ILE A 678 -38.13 4.23 -13.62
C ILE A 678 -37.05 3.25 -14.07
N VAL A 679 -36.24 3.65 -15.07
CA VAL A 679 -35.13 2.86 -15.59
C VAL A 679 -34.03 2.74 -14.53
N ARG A 680 -33.56 3.86 -13.97
CA ARG A 680 -32.56 3.81 -12.88
C ARG A 680 -33.14 3.17 -11.61
N TYR A 681 -34.41 3.41 -11.30
CA TYR A 681 -35.04 2.80 -10.13
C TYR A 681 -35.09 1.26 -10.21
N ILE A 682 -35.44 0.69 -11.37
CA ILE A 682 -35.41 -0.76 -11.59
C ILE A 682 -33.99 -1.31 -11.43
N ARG A 683 -32.96 -0.60 -11.92
CA ARG A 683 -31.55 -0.98 -11.72
C ARG A 683 -31.14 -0.98 -10.24
N GLN A 684 -31.55 0.06 -9.48
CA GLN A 684 -31.33 0.12 -8.03
C GLN A 684 -31.96 -1.08 -7.31
N LEU A 685 -33.24 -1.37 -7.57
CA LEU A 685 -33.94 -2.49 -6.93
C LEU A 685 -33.33 -3.86 -7.25
N ALA A 686 -32.86 -4.06 -8.49
CA ALA A 686 -32.17 -5.30 -8.87
C ALA A 686 -30.87 -5.47 -8.07
N LEU A 687 -30.13 -4.38 -7.83
CA LEU A 687 -28.91 -4.41 -7.01
C LEU A 687 -29.19 -4.50 -5.51
N GLU A 688 -30.27 -3.89 -4.98
CA GLU A 688 -30.68 -4.08 -3.58
C GLU A 688 -31.02 -5.55 -3.30
N TRP A 689 -31.66 -6.24 -4.25
CA TRP A 689 -31.83 -7.69 -4.17
C TRP A 689 -30.49 -8.43 -4.22
N ILE A 690 -29.62 -8.18 -5.20
CA ILE A 690 -28.30 -8.86 -5.36
C ILE A 690 -27.37 -8.65 -4.15
N GLY A 691 -27.26 -7.42 -3.65
CA GLY A 691 -26.42 -7.10 -2.50
C GLY A 691 -27.05 -7.51 -1.17
N GLY A 692 -28.36 -7.80 -1.12
CA GLY A 692 -29.10 -7.97 0.13
C GLY A 692 -29.08 -6.72 0.98
N ASN A 693 -29.33 -5.55 0.37
CA ASN A 693 -29.43 -4.28 1.08
C ASN A 693 -30.75 -4.22 1.85
N TRP A 694 -30.78 -4.86 3.01
CA TRP A 694 -31.98 -5.05 3.81
C TRP A 694 -32.46 -3.79 4.52
N ASP A 695 -31.60 -2.77 4.62
CA ASP A 695 -31.96 -1.45 5.13
C ASP A 695 -32.16 -0.42 3.99
N GLY A 696 -32.44 -0.89 2.77
CA GLY A 696 -32.73 -0.07 1.59
C GLY A 696 -34.23 0.20 1.35
N ILE A 697 -34.54 0.87 0.23
CA ILE A 697 -35.91 1.26 -0.14
C ILE A 697 -36.83 0.05 -0.38
N GLN A 698 -36.27 -1.10 -0.78
CA GLN A 698 -37.07 -2.30 -1.04
C GLN A 698 -37.54 -3.02 0.24
N TYR A 699 -36.88 -2.85 1.39
CA TYR A 699 -37.02 -3.75 2.55
C TYR A 699 -37.44 -3.06 3.86
N SER A 700 -36.70 -2.03 4.31
CA SER A 700 -37.06 -1.23 5.48
C SER A 700 -37.72 0.10 5.09
N GLY A 701 -37.56 0.52 3.83
CA GLY A 701 -37.97 1.84 3.37
C GLY A 701 -37.01 2.93 3.88
N ASN A 702 -35.72 2.61 4.03
CA ASN A 702 -34.72 3.50 4.62
C ASN A 702 -33.54 3.74 3.65
N ASN A 703 -32.61 4.61 4.04
CA ASN A 703 -31.33 4.86 3.37
C ASN A 703 -31.45 5.20 1.87
N PHE A 704 -32.43 6.04 1.54
CA PHE A 704 -32.54 6.66 0.21
C PHE A 704 -32.95 8.13 0.33
N ALA A 705 -32.63 8.89 -0.71
CA ALA A 705 -33.22 10.20 -0.96
C ALA A 705 -33.95 10.21 -2.31
N LEU A 706 -34.98 11.04 -2.40
CA LEU A 706 -35.60 11.46 -3.65
C LEU A 706 -35.09 12.86 -3.98
N TYR A 707 -34.52 13.01 -5.15
CA TYR A 707 -34.18 14.30 -5.75
C TYR A 707 -35.20 14.61 -6.86
N ARG A 708 -35.88 15.75 -6.78
CA ARG A 708 -36.75 16.22 -7.88
C ARG A 708 -36.02 17.25 -8.71
N HIS A 709 -35.81 16.94 -9.99
CA HIS A 709 -35.10 17.84 -10.90
C HIS A 709 -35.90 19.13 -11.14
N PRO A 710 -35.29 20.33 -11.00
CA PRO A 710 -36.05 21.59 -11.05
C PRO A 710 -36.67 21.87 -12.43
N ASP A 711 -35.98 21.54 -13.53
CA ASP A 711 -36.48 21.82 -14.89
C ASP A 711 -37.42 20.74 -15.47
N THR A 712 -37.21 19.46 -15.15
CA THR A 712 -38.00 18.34 -15.73
C THR A 712 -39.07 17.82 -14.79
N GLU A 713 -39.08 18.27 -13.53
CA GLU A 713 -39.96 17.82 -12.44
C GLU A 713 -39.85 16.31 -12.09
N GLN A 714 -38.95 15.59 -12.75
CA GLN A 714 -38.73 14.16 -12.61
C GLN A 714 -38.02 13.84 -11.29
N TYR A 715 -38.51 12.84 -10.56
CA TYR A 715 -37.81 12.26 -9.42
C TYR A 715 -36.67 11.34 -9.85
N ILE A 716 -35.57 11.36 -9.12
CA ILE A 716 -34.45 10.42 -9.21
C ILE A 716 -34.19 9.88 -7.81
N THR A 717 -34.07 8.56 -7.67
CA THR A 717 -33.69 7.92 -6.40
C THR A 717 -32.18 7.90 -6.24
N ILE A 718 -31.74 8.25 -5.03
CA ILE A 718 -30.33 8.25 -4.63
C ILE A 718 -30.21 7.30 -3.43
N PRO A 719 -29.82 6.04 -3.63
CA PRO A 719 -29.56 5.13 -2.52
C PRO A 719 -28.32 5.61 -1.74
N MET A 720 -28.26 5.33 -0.44
CA MET A 720 -27.15 5.70 0.44
C MET A 720 -26.95 4.67 1.56
N ASP A 721 -25.97 4.90 2.43
CA ASP A 721 -25.71 4.15 3.68
C ASP A 721 -25.66 2.60 3.50
N PHE A 722 -24.57 2.10 2.91
CA PHE A 722 -24.47 0.71 2.41
C PHE A 722 -23.69 -0.26 3.32
N ASP A 723 -23.55 0.03 4.60
CA ASP A 723 -22.83 -0.87 5.52
C ASP A 723 -23.60 -2.17 5.78
N TYR A 724 -24.92 -2.14 5.74
CA TYR A 724 -25.80 -3.32 5.80
C TYR A 724 -26.06 -4.01 4.45
N THR A 725 -24.96 -4.37 3.78
CA THR A 725 -24.96 -5.13 2.51
C THR A 725 -24.12 -6.41 2.61
N PHE A 726 -24.23 -7.30 1.61
CA PHE A 726 -23.51 -8.58 1.52
C PHE A 726 -23.60 -9.42 2.80
N GLY A 727 -24.84 -9.56 3.30
CA GLY A 727 -25.17 -10.34 4.48
C GLY A 727 -24.74 -9.75 5.82
N ASN A 728 -24.27 -8.50 5.86
CA ASN A 728 -23.91 -7.82 7.11
C ASN A 728 -25.16 -7.40 7.91
N GLY A 729 -25.15 -7.63 9.23
CA GLY A 729 -26.25 -7.27 10.13
C GLY A 729 -27.55 -8.05 9.91
N LEU A 730 -27.50 -9.19 9.22
CA LEU A 730 -28.63 -10.10 9.06
C LEU A 730 -28.48 -11.30 10.01
N GLU A 731 -29.54 -11.64 10.74
CA GLU A 731 -29.66 -12.90 11.50
C GLU A 731 -29.63 -14.13 10.55
N GLU A 732 -29.36 -15.34 11.06
CA GLU A 732 -29.17 -16.53 10.20
C GLU A 732 -30.39 -16.88 9.35
N ASP A 733 -31.60 -16.83 9.92
CA ASP A 733 -32.85 -17.04 9.20
C ASP A 733 -33.06 -15.99 8.11
N GLN A 734 -32.72 -14.73 8.38
CA GLN A 734 -32.80 -13.63 7.42
C GLN A 734 -31.82 -13.82 6.25
N ARG A 735 -30.57 -14.24 6.54
CA ARG A 735 -29.59 -14.62 5.50
C ARG A 735 -30.09 -15.81 4.69
N HIS A 736 -30.70 -16.80 5.34
CA HIS A 736 -31.27 -17.97 4.65
C HIS A 736 -32.42 -17.56 3.73
N LEU A 737 -33.38 -16.74 4.19
CA LEU A 737 -34.44 -16.19 3.34
C LEU A 737 -33.84 -15.50 2.10
N MET A 738 -32.86 -14.61 2.27
CA MET A 738 -32.26 -13.89 1.14
C MET A 738 -31.40 -14.76 0.20
N THR A 739 -31.05 -15.99 0.57
CA THR A 739 -30.19 -16.89 -0.23
C THR A 739 -30.86 -18.20 -0.65
N ALA A 740 -32.07 -18.48 -0.18
CA ALA A 740 -32.83 -19.69 -0.49
C ALA A 740 -34.22 -19.44 -1.09
N THR A 741 -34.77 -18.22 -1.04
CA THR A 741 -36.07 -17.90 -1.68
C THR A 741 -35.89 -17.08 -2.97
N SER A 742 -36.89 -17.13 -3.85
CA SER A 742 -36.93 -16.21 -4.99
C SER A 742 -37.21 -14.77 -4.55
N TRP A 743 -36.89 -13.80 -5.42
CA TRP A 743 -37.23 -12.39 -5.23
C TRP A 743 -38.75 -12.16 -5.15
N GLN A 744 -39.54 -13.08 -5.73
CA GLN A 744 -41.01 -13.03 -5.71
C GLN A 744 -41.58 -13.48 -4.35
N GLU A 745 -41.03 -14.56 -3.79
CA GLU A 745 -41.49 -15.19 -2.54
C GLU A 745 -41.06 -14.42 -1.29
N PHE A 746 -39.88 -13.79 -1.34
CA PHE A 746 -39.35 -12.99 -0.23
C PHE A 746 -40.37 -11.95 0.27
N THR A 747 -41.23 -11.43 -0.60
CA THR A 747 -42.24 -10.42 -0.24
C THR A 747 -43.35 -10.91 0.68
N TYR A 748 -43.47 -12.22 0.94
CA TYR A 748 -44.51 -12.77 1.81
C TYR A 748 -44.14 -12.75 3.32
N GLY A 749 -42.87 -12.46 3.65
CA GLY A 749 -42.32 -12.66 5.01
C GLY A 749 -42.18 -11.42 5.90
N ARG A 750 -42.13 -10.19 5.36
CA ARG A 750 -41.95 -8.93 6.12
C ARG A 750 -42.86 -7.81 5.60
N LYS A 751 -43.07 -6.77 6.43
CA LYS A 751 -44.24 -5.86 6.32
C LYS A 751 -44.06 -4.59 5.47
N THR A 752 -42.88 -4.27 4.94
CA THR A 752 -42.59 -2.95 4.37
C THR A 752 -41.89 -3.01 3.02
N HIS A 753 -42.67 -3.12 1.94
CA HIS A 753 -42.18 -2.86 0.59
C HIS A 753 -42.63 -1.49 0.10
N SER A 754 -41.84 -0.87 -0.78
CA SER A 754 -42.25 0.34 -1.49
C SER A 754 -43.52 0.09 -2.33
N TYR A 755 -44.55 0.93 -2.20
CA TYR A 755 -45.75 0.86 -3.03
C TYR A 755 -45.43 0.99 -4.53
N LEU A 756 -44.34 1.70 -4.88
CA LEU A 756 -43.85 1.79 -6.25
C LEU A 756 -43.35 0.43 -6.78
N TRP A 757 -42.67 -0.34 -5.94
CA TRP A 757 -42.20 -1.68 -6.30
C TRP A 757 -43.37 -2.64 -6.58
N GLU A 758 -44.43 -2.60 -5.78
CA GLU A 758 -45.62 -3.43 -6.03
C GLU A 758 -46.30 -3.09 -7.37
N LYS A 759 -46.31 -1.82 -7.79
CA LYS A 759 -46.80 -1.44 -9.13
C LYS A 759 -45.88 -1.95 -10.25
N ILE A 760 -44.56 -1.90 -10.07
CA ILE A 760 -43.57 -2.44 -11.03
C ILE A 760 -43.74 -3.96 -11.18
N LYS A 761 -43.81 -4.69 -10.06
CA LYS A 761 -44.00 -6.16 -10.02
C LYS A 761 -45.31 -6.59 -10.68
N ALA A 762 -46.38 -5.80 -10.53
CA ALA A 762 -47.68 -6.06 -11.13
C ALA A 762 -47.73 -5.74 -12.65
N THR A 763 -47.02 -4.73 -13.14
CA THR A 763 -47.01 -4.38 -14.58
C THR A 763 -46.08 -5.30 -15.37
N THR A 764 -46.65 -6.14 -16.24
CA THR A 764 -45.93 -7.17 -17.02
C THR A 764 -44.64 -6.68 -17.69
N TYR A 765 -44.68 -5.53 -18.38
CA TYR A 765 -43.51 -4.99 -19.08
C TYR A 765 -42.39 -4.56 -18.11
N LEU A 766 -42.75 -3.86 -17.03
CA LEU A 766 -41.79 -3.37 -16.02
C LEU A 766 -41.21 -4.53 -15.19
N ARG A 767 -42.02 -5.56 -14.90
CA ARG A 767 -41.54 -6.79 -14.28
C ARG A 767 -40.51 -7.51 -15.16
N ARG A 768 -40.80 -7.70 -16.46
CA ARG A 768 -39.86 -8.29 -17.41
C ARG A 768 -38.57 -7.47 -17.55
N MET A 769 -38.69 -6.16 -17.48
CA MET A 769 -37.53 -5.26 -17.46
C MET A 769 -36.68 -5.47 -16.19
N TYR A 770 -37.30 -5.62 -15.01
CA TYR A 770 -36.60 -6.00 -13.78
C TYR A 770 -35.93 -7.38 -13.88
N GLU A 771 -36.63 -8.40 -14.36
CA GLU A 771 -36.10 -9.76 -14.56
C GLU A 771 -34.84 -9.75 -15.46
N ASN A 772 -34.90 -9.03 -16.59
CA ASN A 772 -33.77 -8.84 -17.49
C ASN A 772 -32.61 -8.07 -16.85
N THR A 773 -32.90 -7.01 -16.09
CA THR A 773 -31.88 -6.24 -15.36
C THR A 773 -31.21 -7.06 -14.27
N LEU A 774 -31.98 -7.84 -13.50
CA LEU A 774 -31.47 -8.78 -12.51
C LEU A 774 -30.53 -9.81 -13.15
N LYS A 775 -30.92 -10.38 -14.30
CA LYS A 775 -30.09 -11.32 -15.07
C LYS A 775 -28.78 -10.69 -15.56
N GLU A 776 -28.83 -9.55 -16.23
CA GLU A 776 -27.64 -8.85 -16.76
C GLU A 776 -26.63 -8.52 -15.66
N ILE A 777 -27.09 -8.00 -14.51
CA ILE A 777 -26.22 -7.69 -13.37
C ILE A 777 -25.69 -9.00 -12.73
N ASN A 778 -26.49 -10.06 -12.66
CA ASN A 778 -26.03 -11.35 -12.13
C ASN A 778 -24.93 -11.99 -12.98
N GLU A 779 -25.14 -12.07 -14.30
CA GLU A 779 -24.20 -12.71 -15.23
C GLU A 779 -22.90 -11.92 -15.41
N ARG A 780 -22.99 -10.58 -15.49
CA ARG A 780 -21.88 -9.71 -15.93
C ARG A 780 -21.22 -8.89 -14.81
N LEU A 781 -21.84 -8.78 -13.63
CA LEU A 781 -21.29 -7.97 -12.53
C LEU A 781 -21.09 -8.75 -11.23
N SER A 782 -22.14 -9.39 -10.68
CA SER A 782 -22.06 -10.10 -9.41
C SER A 782 -21.60 -11.56 -9.50
N ASN A 783 -21.32 -12.04 -10.72
CA ASN A 783 -20.61 -13.28 -10.97
C ASN A 783 -19.31 -13.35 -10.14
N PRO A 784 -19.09 -14.42 -9.34
CA PRO A 784 -17.89 -14.58 -8.52
C PRO A 784 -16.56 -14.41 -9.28
N ASP A 785 -16.48 -14.83 -10.54
CA ASP A 785 -15.26 -14.71 -11.36
C ASP A 785 -14.95 -13.26 -11.78
N ILE A 786 -15.88 -12.33 -11.57
CA ILE A 786 -15.76 -10.90 -11.87
C ILE A 786 -15.65 -10.12 -10.56
N LEU A 787 -16.63 -10.29 -9.66
CA LEU A 787 -16.72 -9.48 -8.44
C LEU A 787 -15.57 -9.76 -7.46
N ASN A 788 -15.10 -11.01 -7.36
CA ASN A 788 -14.01 -11.34 -6.44
C ASN A 788 -12.67 -10.70 -6.84
N LYS A 789 -12.43 -10.42 -8.13
CA LYS A 789 -11.24 -9.66 -8.57
C LYS A 789 -11.25 -8.23 -8.02
N ARG A 790 -12.44 -7.61 -7.92
CA ARG A 790 -12.60 -6.31 -7.27
C ARG A 790 -12.31 -6.42 -5.78
N VAL A 791 -12.94 -7.39 -5.10
CA VAL A 791 -12.71 -7.69 -3.67
C VAL A 791 -11.23 -7.86 -3.37
N GLU A 792 -10.50 -8.67 -4.15
CA GLU A 792 -9.07 -8.90 -4.01
C GLU A 792 -8.23 -7.63 -4.17
N SER A 793 -8.51 -6.84 -5.21
CA SER A 793 -7.79 -5.60 -5.47
C SER A 793 -8.01 -4.55 -4.37
N LEU A 794 -9.25 -4.42 -3.87
CA LEU A 794 -9.57 -3.54 -2.73
C LEU A 794 -8.99 -4.07 -1.42
N ALA A 795 -8.98 -5.40 -1.21
CA ALA A 795 -8.40 -6.00 -0.01
C ALA A 795 -6.89 -5.72 0.08
N TYR A 796 -6.16 -5.94 -1.02
CA TYR A 796 -4.74 -5.63 -1.10
C TYR A 796 -4.45 -4.12 -0.95
N LEU A 797 -5.35 -3.26 -1.45
CA LEU A 797 -5.30 -1.81 -1.23
C LEU A 797 -5.45 -1.42 0.26
N ILE A 798 -6.25 -2.12 1.08
CA ILE A 798 -6.52 -1.64 2.45
C ILE A 798 -5.89 -2.45 3.58
N GLN A 799 -5.37 -3.67 3.33
CA GLN A 799 -4.92 -4.59 4.39
C GLN A 799 -3.94 -3.98 5.41
N HIS A 800 -3.01 -3.14 4.97
CA HIS A 800 -2.02 -2.49 5.83
C HIS A 800 -2.63 -1.34 6.64
N ASP A 801 -3.50 -0.54 6.02
CA ASP A 801 -4.22 0.56 6.68
C ASP A 801 -5.28 0.04 7.68
N VAL A 802 -5.94 -1.10 7.39
CA VAL A 802 -6.86 -1.78 8.34
C VAL A 802 -6.12 -2.37 9.52
N SER A 803 -4.97 -3.03 9.28
CA SER A 803 -4.12 -3.57 10.36
C SER A 803 -3.57 -2.47 11.26
N TRP A 804 -3.13 -1.35 10.66
CA TRP A 804 -2.72 -0.15 11.39
C TRP A 804 -3.88 0.44 12.21
N ASP A 805 -5.04 0.70 11.61
CA ASP A 805 -6.21 1.26 12.33
C ASP A 805 -6.63 0.40 13.52
N ARG A 806 -6.63 -0.94 13.38
CA ARG A 806 -6.99 -1.87 14.45
C ARG A 806 -5.98 -1.91 15.59
N SER A 807 -4.74 -1.47 15.37
CA SER A 807 -3.72 -1.35 16.42
C SER A 807 -3.83 -0.06 17.25
N LEU A 808 -4.63 0.91 16.83
CA LEU A 808 -4.74 2.21 17.49
C LEU A 808 -5.66 2.16 18.72
N GLU A 809 -5.20 2.78 19.82
CA GLU A 809 -6.06 3.14 20.94
C GLU A 809 -7.15 4.15 20.49
N ARG A 810 -8.37 4.02 21.02
CA ARG A 810 -9.51 4.83 20.60
C ARG A 810 -9.77 5.95 21.59
N MET A 811 -9.85 7.19 21.12
CA MET A 811 -10.10 8.37 21.96
C MET A 811 -11.52 8.42 22.59
N THR A 812 -12.45 7.55 22.18
CA THR A 812 -13.78 7.47 22.80
C THR A 812 -14.06 6.09 23.37
N VAL A 813 -14.70 6.07 24.54
CA VAL A 813 -15.29 4.86 25.12
C VAL A 813 -16.56 4.52 24.34
N GLY A 814 -16.77 3.25 23.98
CA GLY A 814 -17.95 2.82 23.24
C GLY A 814 -17.90 1.34 22.86
N LEU A 815 -18.84 0.91 22.03
CA LEU A 815 -18.83 -0.44 21.47
C LEU A 815 -17.55 -0.68 20.66
N THR A 816 -16.97 -1.87 20.82
CA THR A 816 -15.81 -2.38 20.06
C THR A 816 -16.07 -3.82 19.65
N ARG A 817 -15.55 -4.22 18.49
CA ARG A 817 -15.37 -5.63 18.11
C ARG A 817 -13.85 -5.90 18.15
N PRO A 818 -13.37 -6.99 18.79
CA PRO A 818 -11.93 -7.23 19.01
C PRO A 818 -11.19 -7.77 17.77
N TRP A 819 -11.56 -7.31 16.57
CA TRP A 819 -11.00 -7.80 15.31
C TRP A 819 -9.56 -7.31 15.10
N THR A 820 -8.68 -8.24 14.70
CA THR A 820 -7.28 -8.01 14.34
C THR A 820 -7.10 -7.76 12.83
N GLY A 821 -5.87 -7.49 12.37
CA GLY A 821 -5.55 -7.43 10.93
C GLY A 821 -5.81 -8.77 10.20
N ASP A 822 -5.51 -9.90 10.84
CA ASP A 822 -5.78 -11.23 10.29
C ASP A 822 -7.27 -11.50 10.11
N ASP A 823 -8.11 -10.97 11.00
CA ASP A 823 -9.56 -11.17 10.95
C ASP A 823 -10.22 -10.42 9.80
N PHE A 824 -9.60 -9.32 9.34
CA PHE A 824 -10.01 -8.67 8.09
C PHE A 824 -9.84 -9.63 6.91
N LEU A 825 -8.67 -10.28 6.77
CA LEU A 825 -8.44 -11.24 5.68
C LEU A 825 -9.33 -12.48 5.80
N LYS A 826 -9.51 -13.04 7.01
CA LYS A 826 -10.43 -14.17 7.25
C LYS A 826 -11.87 -13.83 6.83
N SER A 827 -12.35 -12.65 7.22
CA SER A 827 -13.74 -12.21 7.00
C SER A 827 -14.15 -12.03 5.53
N ILE A 828 -13.17 -12.00 4.61
CA ILE A 828 -13.41 -12.03 3.16
C ILE A 828 -13.97 -13.39 2.74
N ASP A 829 -13.45 -14.49 3.30
CA ASP A 829 -13.79 -15.86 2.90
C ASP A 829 -14.76 -16.58 3.84
N LYS A 830 -14.71 -16.28 5.14
CA LYS A 830 -15.54 -16.94 6.17
C LYS A 830 -15.96 -15.96 7.25
N GLY A 831 -17.16 -16.15 7.81
CA GLY A 831 -17.65 -15.45 9.01
C GLY A 831 -16.73 -15.52 10.25
N MET A 832 -17.00 -14.61 11.20
CA MET A 832 -16.23 -14.40 12.44
C MET A 832 -17.07 -14.74 13.68
N ASP A 833 -16.71 -15.84 14.36
CA ASP A 833 -17.20 -16.36 15.65
C ASP A 833 -18.72 -16.63 15.85
N ASP A 834 -19.02 -17.33 16.95
CA ASP A 834 -20.29 -18.03 17.21
C ASP A 834 -21.44 -17.14 17.75
N GLU A 835 -21.18 -15.87 18.06
CA GLU A 835 -22.23 -14.88 18.40
C GLU A 835 -22.68 -14.14 17.14
N ASP A 836 -23.54 -14.81 16.37
CA ASP A 836 -24.46 -14.37 15.31
C ASP A 836 -24.12 -13.11 14.44
N GLU A 837 -24.36 -13.25 13.13
CA GLU A 837 -24.68 -12.21 12.10
C GLU A 837 -23.75 -12.10 10.87
N LEU A 838 -22.51 -12.62 10.91
CA LEU A 838 -21.51 -12.29 9.88
C LEU A 838 -21.14 -13.47 8.96
N ILE A 839 -21.65 -13.45 7.72
CA ILE A 839 -21.22 -14.33 6.62
C ILE A 839 -19.91 -13.84 5.97
N GLY A 840 -19.11 -14.73 5.36
CA GLY A 840 -17.97 -14.34 4.54
C GLY A 840 -18.41 -13.53 3.30
N LEU A 841 -17.65 -12.51 2.90
CA LEU A 841 -18.02 -11.68 1.74
C LEU A 841 -18.09 -12.49 0.43
N ARG A 842 -17.07 -13.29 0.13
CA ARG A 842 -17.07 -14.20 -1.04
C ARG A 842 -18.12 -15.31 -0.92
N GLU A 843 -18.40 -15.75 0.30
CA GLU A 843 -19.43 -16.75 0.60
C GLU A 843 -20.82 -16.21 0.26
N TRP A 844 -21.16 -14.99 0.68
CA TRP A 844 -22.40 -14.32 0.28
C TRP A 844 -22.49 -14.17 -1.25
N ILE A 845 -21.44 -13.61 -1.89
CA ILE A 845 -21.41 -13.40 -3.34
C ILE A 845 -21.71 -14.70 -4.10
N LYS A 846 -21.06 -15.80 -3.70
CA LYS A 846 -21.30 -17.13 -4.27
C LYS A 846 -22.73 -17.62 -4.03
N ASN A 847 -23.21 -17.58 -2.79
CA ASN A 847 -24.53 -18.11 -2.42
C ASN A 847 -25.64 -17.34 -3.14
N LYS A 848 -25.56 -16.01 -3.17
CA LYS A 848 -26.56 -15.14 -3.79
C LYS A 848 -26.56 -15.23 -5.32
N TYR A 849 -25.39 -15.34 -5.96
CA TYR A 849 -25.28 -15.61 -7.40
C TYR A 849 -25.98 -16.92 -7.78
N GLN A 850 -25.77 -18.00 -7.02
CA GLN A 850 -26.42 -19.30 -7.24
C GLN A 850 -27.93 -19.24 -6.96
N ALA A 851 -28.37 -18.53 -5.92
CA ALA A 851 -29.79 -18.33 -5.61
C ALA A 851 -30.54 -17.63 -6.77
N ILE A 852 -29.91 -16.61 -7.37
CA ILE A 852 -30.49 -15.88 -8.52
C ILE A 852 -30.51 -16.76 -9.77
N LEU A 853 -29.45 -17.52 -10.05
CA LEU A 853 -29.46 -18.50 -11.16
C LEU A 853 -30.56 -19.55 -10.99
N ALA A 854 -30.75 -20.07 -9.76
CA ALA A 854 -31.81 -21.03 -9.48
C ALA A 854 -33.20 -20.44 -9.71
N GLY A 855 -33.47 -19.23 -9.18
CA GLY A 855 -34.74 -18.52 -9.39
C GLY A 855 -35.03 -18.24 -10.87
N LEU A 856 -34.05 -17.69 -11.60
CA LEU A 856 -34.15 -17.40 -13.04
C LEU A 856 -34.22 -18.67 -13.93
N SER A 857 -34.06 -19.87 -13.37
CA SER A 857 -34.16 -21.15 -14.10
C SER A 857 -35.47 -21.90 -13.85
N GLN A 858 -36.30 -21.41 -12.90
CA GLN A 858 -37.64 -21.91 -12.62
C GLN A 858 -38.73 -21.10 -13.35
N GLU A 859 -38.34 -19.96 -13.93
CA GLU A 859 -39.14 -19.02 -14.73
C GLU A 859 -38.89 -19.23 -16.25
#